data_AF-A0AAV0NAL4-F1
#
_entry.id   AF-A0AAV0NAL4-F1
#
_cell.length_a   1.000
_cell.length_b   1.000
_cell.length_c   1.000
_cell.angle_alpha   90.00
_cell.angle_beta   90.00
_cell.angle_gamma   90.00
#
_symmetry.space_group_name_H-M   'P 1'
#
loop_
_entity.id
_entity.type
_entity.pdbx_description
1 polymer ?
#
loop_
_entity_poly.entity_id
_entity_poly.type
_entity_poly.pdbx_seq_one_letter_code
_entity_poly.pdbx_strand_id
1 'polypeptide(L)'
;MRSADGILGTRAGAGRVAADVARRRKWLKRRETWLVILGVILHAVYMLSIFDIYFKTPIVHGMDPVQPRFTAPAKRLVLLVADGLRADKFFEPDVEGNYRAPFLRSVIRNQGRWGVSHARPPTESRPGHVAIIAGFYEDPSAVTKGWKANPVEFDSVFNQSRHTFSYGSPDIVPIFCSALPHSTWKSYPHEFEDFATDASFLDEWSFDQFQSLLNRSNEDPKLKELLLQDKLVIFLHLLGYYYKDNRTAYIFTADHGMSDKGSHGDGHPTNTDTPLVAWGAGVKYPRPVSESTHSDHGLRFVDEHEHDTPTPVEWGLSGIERVDVNQADIAPLMVSTLVGIPCPVNSVGNLPLGYISMIKAEEVEAVLANTKQILSQFLRKSQMKQSSSLYFKPFGPLANHSALLEQIESLISIKDYEAAVKLSEDLRSLALQGLHYFQTYDWLMLMTMITLGYIGWMLYIILHVLQSYTSLARDIMKMQPAVPQKHTSGKVYLLGFLVMGITSLLLIVEHSPPLYHSYIAMTVFLWTNILGEYRFIQLIWRYLSERKSRTVTTLIAVFCVSIVVLELLVHSFTERKLYTWCFLTVGIVAPVYLFNKIPWRSWIPVFVCATCWCLSVFTLMPAEIPDNTELVITSGVLIVIMGAAARWLDFHSEGNKYWMNICFHGKEKLKFPMLFYIQALFVGLSSIMVPLSTSHRTEKQELHTWHQLINWLIAGFSMILPLFSENGLLSRLTSIFLGFAPTFLLLSIGYEALFYGALSLVLMSWIIFENTLLQLTKAKKMSSATNMDANTKLENGDRFLQLSDMRIPLTFMVLFNVAFFGTGNFASIASFEISSVYRFITVFSPFLMAALLIFKLFIPFMLVIFNSGVELASSVVDSELLDQSWSSICNLYTEVNSHPHQQSPSPATFKIFKQHNLTIIAFVTSPIYTPQHLQQQGGQDLLTSATLKAQNFPHLDFLCSRGNPSFSIHSAAVSSFALLFDDLKASPHQFLVSRDDEIVLDSPLIVTGHALGGSIASLFTLWLLDGMSQLPSKKPSKKLPLCITFGSPLIGDSGLHRGISQRSTWKSSFLHVVSNHDFLPRLLTIHSSSSSSSSSNYEPFGTFLMCDEQSCDCVGDPEIVSRLLSHKASDQLESLSVDEYGKMVEYLKSRVICQGSSILGRPMANSMQAGIALQLQSIGISLDQVNRDLQAFLFTLANNKCT
;
A
#
# COMPACT_ATOMS: atom_id res chain seq x y z
N MET A 1 -16.96 -32.21 63.20
CA MET A 1 -15.58 -32.23 63.71
C MET A 1 -14.63 -32.28 62.51
N ARG A 2 -13.72 -31.28 62.41
CA ARG A 2 -12.51 -31.17 61.55
C ARG A 2 -12.68 -30.99 60.04
N SER A 3 -11.81 -30.29 59.31
CA SER A 3 -10.79 -29.25 59.62
C SER A 3 -10.31 -28.63 58.29
N ALA A 4 -9.70 -27.44 58.41
CA ALA A 4 -8.98 -26.66 57.41
C ALA A 4 -8.04 -27.45 56.47
N ASP A 5 -7.90 -26.97 55.24
CA ASP A 5 -6.61 -26.84 54.54
C ASP A 5 -6.72 -25.82 53.41
N GLY A 6 -5.91 -24.76 53.50
CA GLY A 6 -5.70 -23.77 52.47
C GLY A 6 -4.21 -23.47 52.39
N ILE A 7 -3.79 -22.97 51.21
CA ILE A 7 -2.46 -22.44 50.86
C ILE A 7 -1.48 -23.47 50.25
N LEU A 8 -1.66 -23.77 48.96
CA LEU A 8 -0.60 -24.29 48.06
C LEU A 8 -1.08 -24.14 46.60
N GLY A 9 -1.00 -22.92 46.05
CA GLY A 9 -1.59 -22.59 44.75
C GLY A 9 -0.82 -21.51 43.99
N THR A 10 0.46 -21.72 43.67
CA THR A 10 1.24 -20.75 42.87
C THR A 10 2.17 -21.37 41.81
N ARG A 11 2.64 -22.62 41.95
CA ARG A 11 3.64 -23.21 41.02
C ARG A 11 3.07 -23.87 39.75
N ALA A 12 1.82 -24.35 39.76
CA ALA A 12 1.16 -24.97 38.60
C ALA A 12 0.50 -23.97 37.62
N GLY A 13 0.39 -22.69 38.02
CA GLY A 13 -0.23 -21.64 37.21
C GLY A 13 0.69 -21.07 36.12
N ALA A 14 1.99 -20.88 36.42
CA ALA A 14 2.92 -20.21 35.51
C ALA A 14 3.16 -20.96 34.18
N GLY A 15 3.23 -22.30 34.22
CA GLY A 15 3.41 -23.13 33.02
C GLY A 15 2.17 -23.20 32.11
N ARG A 16 0.95 -23.09 32.67
CA ARG A 16 -0.29 -22.97 31.88
C ARG A 16 -0.40 -21.59 31.23
N VAL A 17 -0.02 -20.54 31.95
CA VAL A 17 -0.07 -19.15 31.46
C VAL A 17 0.88 -18.95 30.26
N ALA A 18 2.12 -19.46 30.31
CA ALA A 18 3.06 -19.35 29.19
C ALA A 18 2.57 -20.11 27.92
N ALA A 19 2.02 -21.32 28.09
CA ALA A 19 1.45 -22.10 27.00
C ALA A 19 0.20 -21.45 26.39
N ASP A 20 -0.64 -20.81 27.21
CA ASP A 20 -1.82 -20.06 26.74
C ASP A 20 -1.43 -18.77 26.01
N VAL A 21 -0.35 -18.08 26.43
CA VAL A 21 0.18 -16.89 25.74
C VAL A 21 0.75 -17.24 24.37
N ALA A 22 1.57 -18.29 24.25
CA ALA A 22 2.11 -18.74 22.97
C ALA A 22 1.00 -19.22 22.00
N ARG A 23 -0.01 -19.93 22.52
CA ARG A 23 -1.18 -20.35 21.76
C ARG A 23 -1.99 -19.16 21.27
N ARG A 24 -2.19 -18.14 22.13
CA ARG A 24 -2.86 -16.89 21.78
C ARG A 24 -2.11 -16.12 20.69
N ARG A 25 -0.80 -15.94 20.80
CA ARG A 25 0.03 -15.27 19.76
C ARG A 25 -0.04 -16.00 18.41
N LYS A 26 0.07 -17.33 18.39
CA LYS A 26 -0.04 -18.13 17.15
C LYS A 26 -1.43 -18.05 16.52
N TRP A 27 -2.48 -18.05 17.34
CA TRP A 27 -3.85 -17.88 16.88
C TRP A 27 -4.09 -16.48 16.32
N LEU A 28 -3.59 -15.43 16.99
CA LEU A 28 -3.66 -14.03 16.54
C LEU A 28 -2.97 -13.87 15.18
N LYS A 29 -1.71 -14.30 15.02
CA LYS A 29 -0.97 -14.17 13.76
C LYS A 29 -1.66 -14.88 12.57
N ARG A 30 -2.24 -16.06 12.81
CA ARG A 30 -3.05 -16.76 11.81
C ARG A 30 -4.29 -15.96 11.44
N ARG A 31 -5.01 -15.46 12.45
CA ARG A 31 -6.22 -14.65 12.25
C ARG A 31 -5.92 -13.34 11.51
N GLU A 32 -4.83 -12.66 11.84
CA GLU A 32 -4.34 -11.46 11.16
C GLU A 32 -4.03 -11.75 9.69
N THR A 33 -3.31 -12.84 9.40
CA THR A 33 -2.98 -13.22 8.01
C THR A 33 -4.26 -13.47 7.20
N TRP A 34 -5.23 -14.17 7.79
CA TRP A 34 -6.54 -14.37 7.18
C TRP A 34 -7.32 -13.07 6.98
N LEU A 35 -7.25 -12.14 7.93
CA LEU A 35 -7.89 -10.82 7.82
C LEU A 35 -7.29 -10.00 6.69
N VAL A 36 -5.97 -10.00 6.52
CA VAL A 36 -5.31 -9.29 5.42
C VAL A 36 -5.73 -9.87 4.08
N ILE A 37 -5.70 -11.21 3.93
CA ILE A 37 -6.14 -11.89 2.70
C ILE A 37 -7.61 -11.57 2.41
N LEU A 38 -8.48 -11.68 3.41
CA LEU A 38 -9.90 -11.35 3.27
C LEU A 38 -10.10 -9.88 2.89
N GLY A 39 -9.34 -8.97 3.50
CA GLY A 39 -9.38 -7.55 3.19
C GLY A 39 -9.00 -7.26 1.74
N VAL A 40 -7.92 -7.87 1.22
CA VAL A 40 -7.51 -7.72 -0.18
C VAL A 40 -8.60 -8.22 -1.13
N ILE A 41 -9.17 -9.40 -0.87
CA ILE A 41 -10.25 -9.97 -1.68
C ILE A 41 -11.49 -9.06 -1.66
N LEU A 42 -11.89 -8.59 -0.48
CA LEU A 42 -13.05 -7.72 -0.31
C LEU A 42 -12.91 -6.41 -1.09
N HIS A 43 -11.76 -5.73 -0.97
CA HIS A 43 -11.54 -4.46 -1.68
C HIS A 43 -11.39 -4.68 -3.19
N ALA A 44 -10.81 -5.79 -3.65
CA ALA A 44 -10.77 -6.13 -5.06
C ALA A 44 -12.18 -6.35 -5.64
N VAL A 45 -13.03 -7.09 -4.92
CA VAL A 45 -14.43 -7.32 -5.33
C VAL A 45 -15.22 -6.02 -5.34
N TYR A 46 -15.18 -5.22 -4.27
CA TYR A 46 -15.92 -3.95 -4.22
C TYR A 46 -15.32 -2.85 -5.10
N MET A 47 -14.06 -2.91 -5.52
CA MET A 47 -13.58 -2.00 -6.56
C MET A 47 -14.31 -2.22 -7.90
N LEU A 48 -14.61 -3.47 -8.24
CA LEU A 48 -15.35 -3.78 -9.47
C LEU A 48 -16.78 -3.23 -9.46
N SER A 49 -17.36 -2.99 -8.28
CA SER A 49 -18.74 -2.52 -8.20
C SER A 49 -18.94 -1.09 -8.69
N ILE A 50 -17.88 -0.29 -8.76
CA ILE A 50 -17.94 1.08 -9.30
C ILE A 50 -18.48 1.02 -10.74
N PHE A 51 -18.02 0.05 -11.53
CA PHE A 51 -18.51 -0.16 -12.89
C PHE A 51 -19.98 -0.55 -12.91
N ASP A 52 -20.39 -1.52 -12.09
CA ASP A 52 -21.80 -1.97 -12.07
C ASP A 52 -22.79 -0.93 -11.52
N ILE A 53 -22.33 0.00 -10.67
CA ILE A 53 -23.15 1.06 -10.07
C ILE A 53 -23.27 2.27 -11.00
N TYR A 54 -22.16 2.74 -11.58
CA TYR A 54 -22.11 4.03 -12.29
C TYR A 54 -21.94 3.89 -13.81
N PHE A 55 -21.39 2.78 -14.29
CA PHE A 55 -21.02 2.58 -15.71
C PHE A 55 -21.81 1.40 -16.29
N LYS A 56 -23.09 1.65 -16.57
CA LYS A 56 -23.96 0.71 -17.30
C LYS A 56 -24.15 1.17 -18.73
N THR A 57 -24.00 0.23 -19.67
CA THR A 57 -24.19 0.48 -21.10
C THR A 57 -25.56 1.15 -21.39
N PRO A 58 -25.56 2.25 -22.17
CA PRO A 58 -26.78 2.87 -22.65
C PRO A 58 -27.43 2.08 -23.81
N ILE A 59 -26.68 1.20 -24.47
CA ILE A 59 -27.09 0.54 -25.71
C ILE A 59 -28.21 -0.47 -25.43
N VAL A 60 -29.29 -0.36 -26.21
CA VAL A 60 -30.42 -1.27 -26.27
C VAL A 60 -30.48 -1.89 -27.65
N HIS A 61 -30.74 -3.20 -27.73
CA HIS A 61 -30.84 -3.94 -28.99
C HIS A 61 -32.28 -4.37 -29.32
N GLY A 62 -32.55 -4.54 -30.62
CA GLY A 62 -33.83 -5.04 -31.13
C GLY A 62 -34.93 -3.99 -31.22
N MET A 63 -34.57 -2.74 -31.57
CA MET A 63 -35.51 -1.66 -31.88
C MET A 63 -35.45 -1.33 -33.36
N ASP A 64 -36.59 -0.99 -33.94
CA ASP A 64 -36.68 -0.54 -35.33
C ASP A 64 -36.50 0.99 -35.42
N PRO A 65 -35.82 1.49 -36.46
CA PRO A 65 -35.64 2.93 -36.68
C PRO A 65 -36.96 3.61 -37.08
N VAL A 66 -37.28 4.73 -36.43
CA VAL A 66 -38.48 5.53 -36.73
C VAL A 66 -38.24 6.41 -37.95
N GLN A 67 -39.02 6.20 -39.02
CA GLN A 67 -38.91 6.97 -40.26
C GLN A 67 -39.56 8.36 -40.11
N PRO A 68 -38.85 9.44 -40.50
CA PRO A 68 -39.43 10.79 -40.50
C PRO A 68 -40.52 10.96 -41.57
N ARG A 69 -41.62 11.65 -41.23
CA ARG A 69 -42.76 11.94 -42.13
C ARG A 69 -42.68 13.35 -42.78
N PHE A 70 -41.49 13.79 -43.17
CA PHE A 70 -41.28 15.09 -43.82
C PHE A 70 -40.21 15.00 -44.93
N THR A 71 -40.09 16.05 -45.75
CA THR A 71 -39.11 16.10 -46.84
C THR A 71 -37.80 16.71 -46.37
N ALA A 72 -36.68 16.03 -46.63
CA ALA A 72 -35.36 16.54 -46.25
C ALA A 72 -35.02 17.88 -46.94
N PRO A 73 -34.58 18.91 -46.20
CA PRO A 73 -34.16 20.19 -46.77
C PRO A 73 -32.81 20.11 -47.49
N ALA A 74 -31.92 19.18 -47.12
CA ALA A 74 -30.65 18.92 -47.77
C ALA A 74 -30.59 17.51 -48.35
N LYS A 75 -29.92 17.36 -49.50
CA LYS A 75 -29.66 16.04 -50.10
C LYS A 75 -28.35 15.42 -49.59
N ARG A 76 -27.43 16.28 -49.12
CA ARG A 76 -26.08 15.93 -48.68
C ARG A 76 -25.74 16.64 -47.38
N LEU A 77 -24.97 15.95 -46.55
CA LEU A 77 -24.37 16.49 -45.34
C LEU A 77 -22.85 16.36 -45.42
N VAL A 78 -22.16 17.46 -45.12
CA VAL A 78 -20.72 17.48 -44.89
C VAL A 78 -20.49 17.73 -43.40
N LEU A 79 -19.98 16.72 -42.71
CA LEU A 79 -19.59 16.78 -41.30
C LEU A 79 -18.07 16.97 -41.21
N LEU A 80 -17.67 18.08 -40.59
CA LEU A 80 -16.28 18.45 -40.33
C LEU A 80 -16.05 18.36 -38.82
N VAL A 81 -15.19 17.44 -38.39
CA VAL A 81 -14.83 17.29 -36.97
C VAL A 81 -13.34 17.54 -36.79
N ALA A 82 -13.02 18.52 -35.94
CA ALA A 82 -11.67 18.84 -35.47
C ALA A 82 -11.31 17.99 -34.27
N ASP A 83 -10.02 17.68 -34.13
CA ASP A 83 -9.45 17.06 -32.94
C ASP A 83 -8.94 18.14 -31.96
N GLY A 84 -9.40 18.08 -30.71
CA GLY A 84 -8.85 18.89 -29.62
C GLY A 84 -9.12 20.40 -29.66
N LEU A 85 -10.06 20.87 -30.50
CA LEU A 85 -10.35 22.29 -30.68
C LEU A 85 -11.31 22.84 -29.62
N ARG A 86 -10.78 23.67 -28.71
CA ARG A 86 -11.55 24.38 -27.67
C ARG A 86 -12.31 25.61 -28.19
N ALA A 87 -13.49 25.87 -27.62
CA ALA A 87 -14.41 26.91 -28.06
C ALA A 87 -13.88 28.35 -27.84
N ASP A 88 -13.33 28.63 -26.67
CA ASP A 88 -12.85 29.97 -26.29
C ASP A 88 -11.74 30.48 -27.22
N LYS A 89 -10.68 29.70 -27.48
CA LYS A 89 -9.60 30.09 -28.40
C LYS A 89 -10.05 30.17 -29.85
N PHE A 90 -11.07 29.40 -30.24
CA PHE A 90 -11.65 29.48 -31.57
C PHE A 90 -12.39 30.81 -31.79
N PHE A 91 -13.13 31.31 -30.80
CA PHE A 91 -13.91 32.55 -30.91
C PHE A 91 -13.14 33.82 -30.55
N GLU A 92 -12.17 33.73 -29.63
CA GLU A 92 -11.30 34.84 -29.22
C GLU A 92 -10.39 35.31 -30.37
N PRO A 93 -10.13 36.63 -30.46
CA PRO A 93 -9.03 37.12 -31.28
C PRO A 93 -7.68 36.63 -30.72
N ASP A 94 -6.66 36.61 -31.56
CA ASP A 94 -5.28 36.44 -31.14
C ASP A 94 -4.71 37.73 -30.53
N VAL A 95 -3.44 37.68 -30.13
CA VAL A 95 -2.72 38.79 -29.50
C VAL A 95 -2.61 40.02 -30.41
N GLU A 96 -2.75 39.85 -31.72
CA GLU A 96 -2.69 40.89 -32.74
C GLU A 96 -4.09 41.42 -33.11
N GLY A 97 -5.15 40.86 -32.53
CA GLY A 97 -6.54 41.22 -32.80
C GLY A 97 -7.15 40.51 -34.02
N ASN A 98 -6.45 39.56 -34.64
CA ASN A 98 -6.94 38.76 -35.75
C ASN A 98 -7.70 37.53 -35.25
N TYR A 99 -8.68 37.07 -36.02
CA TYR A 99 -9.44 35.86 -35.66
C TYR A 99 -8.86 34.64 -36.36
N ARG A 100 -8.63 33.55 -35.61
CA ARG A 100 -7.98 32.32 -36.09
C ARG A 100 -8.72 31.61 -37.23
N ALA A 101 -10.06 31.72 -37.27
CA ALA A 101 -10.91 31.12 -38.30
C ALA A 101 -11.77 32.18 -39.03
N PRO A 102 -11.17 33.03 -39.89
CA PRO A 102 -11.86 34.17 -40.49
C PRO A 102 -13.03 33.74 -41.40
N PHE A 103 -12.89 32.61 -42.11
CA PHE A 103 -13.96 32.04 -42.93
C PHE A 103 -15.18 31.65 -42.09
N LEU A 104 -14.99 30.81 -41.06
CA LEU A 104 -16.09 30.37 -40.20
C LEU A 104 -16.70 31.56 -39.44
N ARG A 105 -15.90 32.54 -39.02
CA ARG A 105 -16.42 33.78 -38.44
C ARG A 105 -17.31 34.57 -39.41
N SER A 106 -16.96 34.59 -40.70
CA SER A 106 -17.80 35.21 -41.73
C SER A 106 -19.12 34.45 -41.94
N VAL A 107 -19.10 33.12 -41.82
CA VAL A 107 -20.30 32.27 -41.86
C VAL A 107 -21.21 32.58 -40.68
N ILE A 108 -20.67 32.63 -39.45
CA ILE A 108 -21.41 32.98 -38.23
C ILE A 108 -22.13 34.32 -38.36
N ARG A 109 -21.47 35.32 -38.96
CA ARG A 109 -22.04 36.67 -39.08
C ARG A 109 -23.10 36.81 -40.16
N ASN A 110 -23.01 36.03 -41.24
CA ASN A 110 -23.77 36.30 -42.46
C ASN A 110 -24.73 35.18 -42.88
N GLN A 111 -24.42 33.92 -42.59
CA GLN A 111 -25.05 32.77 -43.26
C GLN A 111 -25.48 31.63 -42.33
N GLY A 112 -24.86 31.48 -41.17
CA GLY A 112 -25.00 30.29 -40.32
C GLY A 112 -25.48 30.55 -38.90
N ARG A 113 -25.71 29.46 -38.18
CA ARG A 113 -25.97 29.44 -36.73
C ARG A 113 -24.76 28.91 -35.98
N TRP A 114 -24.61 29.34 -34.74
CA TRP A 114 -23.43 29.08 -33.95
C TRP A 114 -23.74 28.91 -32.47
N GLY A 115 -22.84 28.21 -31.78
CA GLY A 115 -22.92 27.96 -30.35
C GLY A 115 -21.76 27.12 -29.85
N VAL A 116 -21.88 26.65 -28.62
CA VAL A 116 -20.97 25.72 -27.98
C VAL A 116 -21.60 24.33 -27.98
N SER A 117 -20.83 23.33 -28.39
CA SER A 117 -21.14 21.91 -28.21
C SER A 117 -20.45 21.43 -26.94
N HIS A 118 -21.22 20.95 -25.98
CA HIS A 118 -20.69 20.44 -24.72
C HIS A 118 -20.44 18.92 -24.82
N ALA A 119 -19.16 18.55 -24.86
CA ALA A 119 -18.66 17.18 -24.76
C ALA A 119 -18.66 16.71 -23.29
N ARG A 120 -18.58 15.38 -23.09
CA ARG A 120 -18.55 14.78 -21.75
C ARG A 120 -17.27 14.01 -21.48
N PRO A 121 -16.83 13.92 -20.21
CA PRO A 121 -15.75 13.03 -19.84
C PRO A 121 -16.09 11.55 -20.12
N PRO A 122 -15.13 10.74 -20.57
CA PRO A 122 -13.76 11.12 -20.92
C PRO A 122 -13.70 11.90 -22.24
N THR A 123 -13.04 13.06 -22.22
CA THR A 123 -12.82 13.92 -23.40
C THR A 123 -11.70 13.34 -24.25
N GLU A 124 -12.04 12.26 -24.97
CA GLU A 124 -11.20 11.51 -25.89
C GLU A 124 -11.89 11.44 -27.26
N SER A 125 -11.12 11.29 -28.34
CA SER A 125 -11.64 11.43 -29.70
C SER A 125 -12.78 10.45 -29.98
N ARG A 126 -12.67 9.19 -29.56
CA ARG A 126 -13.71 8.18 -29.82
C ARG A 126 -15.05 8.49 -29.11
N PRO A 127 -15.12 8.64 -27.77
CA PRO A 127 -16.35 9.01 -27.10
C PRO A 127 -17.02 10.26 -27.71
N GLY A 128 -16.23 11.27 -28.10
CA GLY A 128 -16.71 12.46 -28.79
C GLY A 128 -17.36 12.14 -30.13
N HIS A 129 -16.68 11.37 -30.99
CA HIS A 129 -17.22 10.93 -32.28
C HIS A 129 -18.47 10.04 -32.14
N VAL A 130 -18.54 9.17 -31.14
CA VAL A 130 -19.73 8.36 -30.86
C VAL A 130 -20.92 9.25 -30.45
N ALA A 131 -20.69 10.27 -29.62
CA ALA A 131 -21.73 11.23 -29.28
C ALA A 131 -22.22 12.01 -30.52
N ILE A 132 -21.30 12.53 -31.35
CA ILE A 132 -21.64 13.28 -32.56
C ILE A 132 -22.40 12.41 -33.58
N ILE A 133 -21.92 11.19 -33.85
CA ILE A 133 -22.37 10.37 -34.99
C ILE A 133 -23.47 9.37 -34.59
N ALA A 134 -23.46 8.85 -33.37
CA ALA A 134 -24.48 7.89 -32.90
C ALA A 134 -25.50 8.51 -31.92
N GLY A 135 -25.22 9.71 -31.39
CA GLY A 135 -26.17 10.44 -30.55
C GLY A 135 -26.28 9.91 -29.12
N PHE A 136 -25.29 9.14 -28.64
CA PHE A 136 -25.23 8.68 -27.25
C PHE A 136 -23.81 8.76 -26.70
N TYR A 137 -23.69 8.81 -25.38
CA TYR A 137 -22.38 8.86 -24.71
C TYR A 137 -21.88 7.45 -24.43
N GLU A 138 -20.70 7.12 -24.95
CA GLU A 138 -20.09 5.79 -24.77
C GLU A 138 -19.68 5.57 -23.30
N ASP A 139 -19.80 4.32 -22.85
CA ASP A 139 -19.50 3.93 -21.47
C ASP A 139 -17.97 3.88 -21.23
N PRO A 140 -17.45 4.47 -20.12
CA PRO A 140 -16.03 4.42 -19.76
C PRO A 140 -15.42 3.02 -19.68
N SER A 141 -16.21 1.96 -19.48
CA SER A 141 -15.74 0.56 -19.50
C SER A 141 -15.07 0.15 -20.82
N ALA A 142 -15.35 0.84 -21.93
CA ALA A 142 -14.66 0.65 -23.21
C ALA A 142 -13.16 1.01 -23.16
N VAL A 143 -12.71 1.74 -22.12
CA VAL A 143 -11.29 2.00 -21.84
C VAL A 143 -10.47 0.72 -21.71
N THR A 144 -11.09 -0.40 -21.28
CA THR A 144 -10.41 -1.70 -21.15
C THR A 144 -9.94 -2.27 -22.49
N LYS A 145 -10.52 -1.80 -23.60
CA LYS A 145 -10.08 -2.11 -24.97
C LYS A 145 -9.22 -0.98 -25.59
N GLY A 146 -8.78 -0.03 -24.77
CA GLY A 146 -7.97 1.12 -25.16
C GLY A 146 -8.65 2.03 -26.18
N TRP A 147 -9.98 2.05 -26.23
CA TRP A 147 -10.76 2.83 -27.22
C TRP A 147 -10.55 2.45 -28.70
N LYS A 148 -9.74 1.43 -29.01
CA LYS A 148 -9.37 1.08 -30.40
C LYS A 148 -10.34 0.14 -31.14
N ALA A 149 -11.31 -0.45 -30.45
CA ALA A 149 -12.23 -1.41 -31.06
C ALA A 149 -13.63 -1.30 -30.50
N ASN A 150 -14.67 -1.48 -31.33
CA ASN A 150 -16.05 -1.45 -30.85
C ASN A 150 -16.32 -2.61 -29.87
N PRO A 151 -16.59 -2.33 -28.59
CA PRO A 151 -16.89 -3.40 -27.65
C PRO A 151 -18.25 -4.04 -27.95
N VAL A 152 -19.17 -3.25 -28.52
CA VAL A 152 -20.54 -3.62 -28.91
C VAL A 152 -20.86 -2.88 -30.21
N GLU A 153 -21.51 -3.55 -31.15
CA GLU A 153 -22.00 -2.91 -32.38
C GLU A 153 -23.19 -1.99 -32.06
N PHE A 154 -23.17 -0.78 -32.63
CA PHE A 154 -24.24 0.20 -32.46
C PHE A 154 -24.57 0.87 -33.80
N ASP A 155 -25.80 1.38 -33.87
CA ASP A 155 -26.31 2.12 -35.03
C ASP A 155 -25.80 3.57 -35.01
N SER A 156 -25.59 4.14 -36.20
CA SER A 156 -25.03 5.48 -36.36
C SER A 156 -25.60 6.20 -37.58
N VAL A 157 -25.32 7.49 -37.75
CA VAL A 157 -25.68 8.25 -38.97
C VAL A 157 -25.26 7.51 -40.24
N PHE A 158 -24.07 6.91 -40.25
CA PHE A 158 -23.50 6.28 -41.45
C PHE A 158 -24.23 4.99 -41.79
N ASN A 159 -24.67 4.23 -40.79
CA ASN A 159 -25.48 3.03 -40.98
C ASN A 159 -26.81 3.35 -41.68
N GLN A 160 -27.44 4.47 -41.32
CA GLN A 160 -28.73 4.90 -41.88
C GLN A 160 -28.61 5.63 -43.24
N SER A 161 -27.40 6.08 -43.60
CA SER A 161 -27.13 6.77 -44.86
C SER A 161 -27.26 5.85 -46.08
N ARG A 162 -27.48 6.43 -47.26
CA ARG A 162 -27.48 5.67 -48.53
C ARG A 162 -26.06 5.31 -48.96
N HIS A 163 -25.11 6.22 -48.75
CA HIS A 163 -23.68 6.01 -48.96
C HIS A 163 -22.88 7.00 -48.10
N THR A 164 -21.74 6.57 -47.56
CA THR A 164 -20.83 7.42 -46.77
C THR A 164 -19.44 7.50 -47.40
N PHE A 165 -18.93 8.72 -47.58
CA PHE A 165 -17.52 8.98 -47.90
C PHE A 165 -16.80 9.47 -46.64
N SER A 166 -15.66 8.87 -46.29
CA SER A 166 -14.98 9.13 -45.02
C SER A 166 -13.45 9.19 -45.17
N TYR A 167 -12.83 10.29 -44.75
CA TYR A 167 -11.37 10.49 -44.79
C TYR A 167 -10.87 11.09 -43.47
N GLY A 168 -9.76 10.57 -42.94
CA GLY A 168 -9.22 11.01 -41.65
C GLY A 168 -8.32 9.99 -40.97
N SER A 169 -8.27 10.04 -39.64
CA SER A 169 -7.40 9.20 -38.80
C SER A 169 -7.65 7.69 -38.95
N PRO A 170 -6.59 6.86 -38.96
CA PRO A 170 -6.69 5.40 -38.93
C PRO A 170 -7.30 4.87 -37.63
N ASP A 171 -7.33 5.64 -36.54
CA ASP A 171 -7.94 5.25 -35.28
C ASP A 171 -9.46 5.55 -35.23
N ILE A 172 -10.00 6.41 -36.11
CA ILE A 172 -11.42 6.83 -36.08
C ILE A 172 -12.20 6.31 -37.29
N VAL A 173 -11.71 6.54 -38.51
CA VAL A 173 -12.45 6.24 -39.75
C VAL A 173 -12.84 4.75 -39.86
N PRO A 174 -11.94 3.78 -39.60
CA PRO A 174 -12.27 2.37 -39.68
C PRO A 174 -13.34 1.94 -38.67
N ILE A 175 -13.45 2.58 -37.50
CA ILE A 175 -14.39 2.22 -36.44
C ILE A 175 -15.84 2.28 -36.94
N PHE A 176 -16.17 3.30 -37.74
CA PHE A 176 -17.52 3.50 -38.26
C PHE A 176 -17.73 2.92 -39.66
N CYS A 177 -16.69 2.85 -40.49
CA CYS A 177 -16.84 2.51 -41.91
C CYS A 177 -16.39 1.08 -42.28
N SER A 178 -15.50 0.43 -41.52
CA SER A 178 -14.93 -0.87 -41.93
C SER A 178 -15.97 -2.00 -42.08
N ALA A 179 -17.02 -1.96 -41.26
CA ALA A 179 -18.11 -2.93 -41.28
C ALA A 179 -19.25 -2.56 -42.25
N LEU A 180 -19.20 -1.38 -42.89
CA LEU A 180 -20.29 -0.86 -43.74
C LEU A 180 -20.01 -1.11 -45.23
N PRO A 181 -20.82 -1.94 -45.92
CA PRO A 181 -20.62 -2.23 -47.34
C PRO A 181 -20.93 -1.03 -48.25
N HIS A 182 -21.76 -0.09 -47.80
CA HIS A 182 -22.11 1.16 -48.50
C HIS A 182 -21.25 2.35 -48.05
N SER A 183 -19.96 2.11 -47.81
CA SER A 183 -19.01 3.16 -47.44
C SER A 183 -17.78 3.15 -48.35
N THR A 184 -17.19 4.32 -48.56
CA THR A 184 -15.91 4.48 -49.25
C THR A 184 -15.01 5.34 -48.40
N TRP A 185 -13.92 4.76 -47.91
CA TRP A 185 -13.08 5.42 -46.94
C TRP A 185 -11.59 5.18 -47.17
N LYS A 186 -10.77 6.10 -46.69
CA LYS A 186 -9.31 5.95 -46.59
C LYS A 186 -8.80 6.66 -45.35
N SER A 187 -7.76 6.11 -44.75
CA SER A 187 -7.00 6.75 -43.68
C SER A 187 -5.54 6.92 -44.08
N TYR A 188 -4.85 7.88 -43.45
CA TYR A 188 -3.39 7.98 -43.55
C TYR A 188 -2.71 6.88 -42.70
N PRO A 189 -1.43 6.55 -42.94
CA PRO A 189 -0.69 5.55 -42.16
C PRO A 189 -0.44 6.00 -40.71
N HIS A 190 -0.46 5.06 -39.76
CA HIS A 190 -0.15 5.33 -38.34
C HIS A 190 1.23 5.96 -38.09
N GLU A 191 2.17 5.75 -39.02
CA GLU A 191 3.53 6.32 -38.95
C GLU A 191 3.55 7.85 -39.06
N PHE A 192 2.46 8.46 -39.54
CA PHE A 192 2.32 9.90 -39.68
C PHE A 192 1.80 10.58 -38.40
N GLU A 193 1.39 9.82 -37.38
CA GLU A 193 0.97 10.33 -36.06
C GLU A 193 2.18 10.51 -35.13
N ASP A 194 3.20 11.27 -35.57
CA ASP A 194 4.39 11.60 -34.77
C ASP A 194 4.25 12.95 -34.04
N PHE A 195 4.23 12.89 -32.70
CA PHE A 195 4.14 14.03 -31.77
C PHE A 195 5.27 15.06 -31.91
N ALA A 196 6.37 14.73 -32.59
CA ALA A 196 7.47 15.66 -32.82
C ALA A 196 7.27 16.61 -34.02
N THR A 197 6.32 16.29 -34.92
CA THR A 197 6.12 17.00 -36.19
C THR A 197 4.86 17.88 -36.20
N ASP A 198 4.83 18.87 -37.10
CA ASP A 198 3.65 19.74 -37.29
C ASP A 198 2.47 18.90 -37.82
N ALA A 199 1.33 18.91 -37.14
CA ALA A 199 0.19 18.03 -37.47
C ALA A 199 -0.65 18.55 -38.65
N SER A 200 -0.42 19.77 -39.14
CA SER A 200 -1.24 20.39 -40.19
C SER A 200 -1.27 19.63 -41.51
N PHE A 201 -0.23 18.84 -41.81
CA PHE A 201 -0.20 18.04 -43.05
C PHE A 201 -1.21 16.87 -43.04
N LEU A 202 -1.66 16.44 -41.85
CA LEU A 202 -2.69 15.39 -41.72
C LEU A 202 -4.05 15.91 -42.21
N ASP A 203 -4.36 17.16 -41.87
CA ASP A 203 -5.56 17.86 -42.36
C ASP A 203 -5.46 18.08 -43.88
N GLU A 204 -4.28 18.49 -44.37
CA GLU A 204 -4.03 18.63 -45.81
C GLU A 204 -4.24 17.32 -46.58
N TRP A 205 -3.81 16.19 -46.02
CA TRP A 205 -4.01 14.88 -46.63
C TRP A 205 -5.49 14.54 -46.80
N SER A 206 -6.31 14.84 -45.77
CA SER A 206 -7.76 14.65 -45.82
C SER A 206 -8.40 15.50 -46.93
N PHE A 207 -7.88 16.70 -47.19
CA PHE A 207 -8.30 17.48 -48.38
C PHE A 207 -7.93 16.85 -49.66
N ASP A 208 -6.69 16.46 -49.82
CA ASP A 208 -6.20 16.00 -51.10
C ASP A 208 -7.00 14.76 -51.53
N GLN A 209 -7.38 13.90 -50.58
CA GLN A 209 -8.29 12.78 -50.87
C GLN A 209 -9.69 13.25 -51.29
N PHE A 210 -10.27 14.24 -50.59
CA PHE A 210 -11.59 14.76 -50.93
C PHE A 210 -11.60 15.53 -52.27
N GLN A 211 -10.62 16.39 -52.50
CA GLN A 211 -10.43 17.11 -53.76
C GLN A 211 -10.16 16.14 -54.92
N SER A 212 -9.36 15.09 -54.69
CA SER A 212 -9.15 14.01 -55.66
C SER A 212 -10.44 13.25 -55.97
N LEU A 213 -11.30 12.97 -54.97
CA LEU A 213 -12.61 12.38 -55.17
C LEU A 213 -13.48 13.25 -56.09
N LEU A 214 -13.52 14.56 -55.83
CA LEU A 214 -14.28 15.53 -56.62
C LEU A 214 -13.75 15.64 -58.06
N ASN A 215 -12.43 15.72 -58.22
CA ASN A 215 -11.81 15.79 -59.55
C ASN A 215 -12.10 14.51 -60.36
N ARG A 216 -11.96 13.32 -59.75
CA ARG A 216 -12.32 12.05 -60.39
C ARG A 216 -13.80 11.95 -60.74
N SER A 217 -14.69 12.59 -59.97
CA SER A 217 -16.12 12.62 -60.30
C SER A 217 -16.43 13.39 -61.59
N ASN A 218 -15.53 14.28 -62.04
CA ASN A 218 -15.69 14.93 -63.33
C ASN A 218 -15.38 13.98 -64.50
N GLU A 219 -14.61 12.92 -64.26
CA GLU A 219 -14.16 11.94 -65.25
C GLU A 219 -15.01 10.66 -65.22
N ASP A 220 -15.42 10.20 -64.03
CA ASP A 220 -16.22 8.99 -63.83
C ASP A 220 -17.72 9.33 -63.64
N PRO A 221 -18.59 9.04 -64.63
CA PRO A 221 -20.02 9.31 -64.53
C PRO A 221 -20.73 8.53 -63.43
N LYS A 222 -20.24 7.33 -63.05
CA LYS A 222 -20.83 6.54 -61.96
C LYS A 222 -20.54 7.19 -60.60
N LEU A 223 -19.31 7.67 -60.41
CA LEU A 223 -18.95 8.39 -59.20
C LEU A 223 -19.70 9.71 -59.08
N LYS A 224 -19.91 10.41 -60.21
CA LYS A 224 -20.74 11.61 -60.26
C LYS A 224 -22.19 11.34 -59.89
N GLU A 225 -22.76 10.25 -60.39
CA GLU A 225 -24.12 9.82 -60.04
C GLU A 225 -24.22 9.51 -58.54
N LEU A 226 -23.25 8.80 -57.97
CA LEU A 226 -23.17 8.53 -56.53
C LEU A 226 -23.15 9.82 -55.70
N LEU A 227 -22.32 10.82 -56.05
CA LEU A 227 -22.23 12.10 -55.33
C LEU A 227 -23.50 12.97 -55.44
N LEU A 228 -24.36 12.70 -56.43
CA LEU A 228 -25.62 13.44 -56.64
C LEU A 228 -26.83 12.76 -55.98
N GLN A 229 -26.65 11.59 -55.36
CA GLN A 229 -27.72 10.89 -54.65
C GLN A 229 -28.22 11.65 -53.42
N ASP A 230 -29.44 11.34 -52.99
CA ASP A 230 -30.01 11.77 -51.71
C ASP A 230 -29.46 10.92 -50.56
N LYS A 231 -29.45 11.49 -49.35
CA LYS A 231 -29.03 10.82 -48.11
C LYS A 231 -27.55 10.42 -48.10
N LEU A 232 -26.72 11.23 -48.76
CA LEU A 232 -25.27 11.04 -48.82
C LEU A 232 -24.59 11.83 -47.71
N VAL A 233 -23.69 11.16 -46.99
CA VAL A 233 -22.94 11.73 -45.87
C VAL A 233 -21.45 11.74 -46.22
N ILE A 234 -20.81 12.89 -46.04
CA ILE A 234 -19.37 13.07 -46.22
C ILE A 234 -18.80 13.44 -44.87
N PHE A 235 -17.99 12.56 -44.31
CA PHE A 235 -17.28 12.79 -43.06
C PHE A 235 -15.81 13.11 -43.36
N LEU A 236 -15.39 14.29 -42.94
CA LEU A 236 -13.99 14.70 -43.00
C LEU A 236 -13.55 15.01 -41.57
N HIS A 237 -12.50 14.33 -41.14
CA HIS A 237 -11.75 14.76 -39.97
C HIS A 237 -10.87 15.95 -40.40
N LEU A 238 -11.56 17.10 -40.53
CA LEU A 238 -11.19 18.42 -41.05
C LEU A 238 -10.54 18.50 -42.44
N LEU A 239 -10.80 19.53 -43.28
CA LEU A 239 -11.64 20.78 -43.44
C LEU A 239 -11.61 21.57 -44.84
N GLY A 240 -12.43 21.29 -45.89
CA GLY A 240 -12.30 22.01 -47.19
C GLY A 240 -13.39 21.80 -48.28
N TYR A 241 -13.96 22.90 -48.82
CA TYR A 241 -15.25 23.06 -49.52
C TYR A 241 -15.28 22.82 -51.05
N TYR A 242 -16.42 22.40 -51.65
CA TYR A 242 -16.62 22.44 -53.12
C TYR A 242 -18.06 22.61 -53.65
N TYR A 243 -19.10 22.17 -52.94
CA TYR A 243 -20.45 22.16 -53.56
C TYR A 243 -21.15 23.54 -53.53
N LYS A 244 -21.16 24.24 -54.68
CA LYS A 244 -21.99 25.43 -54.92
C LYS A 244 -23.42 25.06 -55.35
N ASP A 245 -24.08 24.24 -54.57
CA ASP A 245 -25.51 24.01 -54.71
C ASP A 245 -26.23 24.29 -53.40
N ASN A 246 -27.36 25.00 -53.46
CA ASN A 246 -28.20 25.30 -52.29
C ASN A 246 -28.94 24.05 -51.77
N ARG A 247 -28.29 22.87 -51.80
CA ARG A 247 -28.85 21.55 -51.45
C ARG A 247 -27.93 20.76 -50.50
N THR A 248 -26.86 21.38 -50.03
CA THR A 248 -25.87 20.79 -49.12
C THR A 248 -25.90 21.54 -47.79
N ALA A 249 -25.88 20.79 -46.68
CA ALA A 249 -25.74 21.31 -45.34
C ALA A 249 -24.36 20.99 -44.78
N TYR A 250 -23.81 21.90 -43.98
CA TYR A 250 -22.48 21.82 -43.40
C TYR A 250 -22.56 21.96 -41.89
N ILE A 251 -21.81 21.12 -41.18
CA ILE A 251 -21.62 21.20 -39.74
C ILE A 251 -20.12 21.12 -39.45
N PHE A 252 -19.63 22.10 -38.68
CA PHE A 252 -18.28 22.14 -38.14
C PHE A 252 -18.35 22.07 -36.62
N THR A 253 -17.63 21.10 -36.04
CA THR A 253 -17.49 20.95 -34.59
C THR A 253 -16.14 20.34 -34.23
N ALA A 254 -15.86 20.18 -32.94
CA ALA A 254 -14.77 19.34 -32.46
C ALA A 254 -15.29 18.15 -31.63
N ASP A 255 -14.50 17.09 -31.53
CA ASP A 255 -14.76 15.92 -30.71
C ASP A 255 -14.53 16.18 -29.20
N HIS A 256 -13.52 16.96 -28.86
CA HIS A 256 -13.27 17.53 -27.55
C HIS A 256 -12.37 18.78 -27.67
N GLY A 257 -12.19 19.48 -26.57
CA GLY A 257 -11.18 20.52 -26.43
C GLY A 257 -9.89 20.00 -25.79
N MET A 258 -8.94 20.89 -25.57
CA MET A 258 -7.67 20.60 -24.90
C MET A 258 -7.26 21.78 -24.01
N SER A 259 -6.47 21.48 -22.97
CA SER A 259 -5.80 22.50 -22.18
C SER A 259 -4.75 23.25 -23.02
N ASP A 260 -4.25 24.38 -22.51
CA ASP A 260 -3.17 25.15 -23.16
C ASP A 260 -1.88 24.32 -23.37
N LYS A 261 -1.76 23.17 -22.70
CA LYS A 261 -0.62 22.24 -22.81
C LYS A 261 -0.89 21.04 -23.70
N GLY A 262 -2.06 20.96 -24.31
CA GLY A 262 -2.45 19.82 -25.14
C GLY A 262 -2.81 18.57 -24.32
N SER A 263 -3.39 18.73 -23.13
CA SER A 263 -3.98 17.62 -22.37
C SER A 263 -5.51 17.62 -22.45
N HIS A 264 -6.11 16.43 -22.45
CA HIS A 264 -7.56 16.20 -22.49
C HIS A 264 -7.90 14.87 -21.78
N GLY A 265 -9.17 14.59 -21.53
CA GLY A 265 -9.65 13.38 -20.86
C GLY A 265 -10.44 13.64 -19.57
N ASP A 266 -10.55 14.90 -19.14
CA ASP A 266 -11.28 15.33 -17.94
C ASP A 266 -12.51 16.21 -18.27
N GLY A 267 -13.17 16.69 -17.21
CA GLY A 267 -14.37 17.55 -17.28
C GLY A 267 -14.10 19.04 -17.14
N HIS A 268 -12.88 19.51 -17.40
CA HIS A 268 -12.61 20.95 -17.40
C HIS A 268 -13.28 21.62 -18.62
N PRO A 269 -13.86 22.83 -18.51
CA PRO A 269 -14.53 23.51 -19.63
C PRO A 269 -13.68 23.64 -20.89
N THR A 270 -12.36 23.81 -20.77
CA THR A 270 -11.45 23.86 -21.93
C THR A 270 -11.41 22.56 -22.73
N ASN A 271 -11.76 21.44 -22.09
CA ASN A 271 -11.74 20.10 -22.67
C ASN A 271 -13.15 19.66 -23.11
N THR A 272 -14.20 20.18 -22.45
CA THR A 272 -15.59 19.84 -22.76
C THR A 272 -16.25 20.80 -23.75
N ASP A 273 -15.86 22.08 -23.79
CA ASP A 273 -16.53 23.09 -24.61
C ASP A 273 -15.87 23.19 -25.99
N THR A 274 -16.59 22.72 -27.02
CA THR A 274 -16.13 22.75 -28.42
C THR A 274 -16.97 23.72 -29.26
N PRO A 275 -16.41 24.37 -30.29
CA PRO A 275 -17.16 25.29 -31.13
C PRO A 275 -18.13 24.52 -32.02
N LEU A 276 -19.36 25.03 -32.22
CA LEU A 276 -20.32 24.48 -33.18
C LEU A 276 -20.76 25.57 -34.18
N VAL A 277 -20.59 25.31 -35.47
CA VAL A 277 -21.04 26.18 -36.56
C VAL A 277 -21.76 25.35 -37.62
N ALA A 278 -22.99 25.74 -37.97
CA ALA A 278 -23.76 25.09 -39.02
C ALA A 278 -24.28 26.11 -40.05
N TRP A 279 -24.28 25.71 -41.33
CA TRP A 279 -24.77 26.56 -42.43
C TRP A 279 -25.20 25.73 -43.65
N GLY A 280 -25.87 26.39 -44.61
CA GLY A 280 -26.33 25.76 -45.84
C GLY A 280 -27.82 25.41 -45.82
N ALA A 281 -28.21 24.42 -46.63
CA ALA A 281 -29.61 24.07 -46.82
C ALA A 281 -30.27 23.58 -45.51
N GLY A 282 -31.43 24.14 -45.15
CA GLY A 282 -32.18 23.75 -43.94
C GLY A 282 -31.70 24.38 -42.63
N VAL A 283 -30.66 25.22 -42.64
CA VAL A 283 -30.13 25.91 -41.46
C VAL A 283 -30.66 27.35 -41.40
N LYS A 284 -30.99 27.84 -40.21
CA LYS A 284 -31.43 29.23 -39.98
C LYS A 284 -30.30 30.24 -40.23
N TYR A 285 -30.67 31.47 -40.59
CA TYR A 285 -29.74 32.61 -40.65
C TYR A 285 -29.45 33.18 -39.25
N PRO A 286 -28.34 33.94 -39.08
CA PRO A 286 -27.99 34.60 -37.83
C PRO A 286 -29.13 35.51 -37.32
N ARG A 287 -29.43 35.45 -36.02
CA ARG A 287 -30.45 36.31 -35.40
C ARG A 287 -29.78 37.27 -34.39
N PRO A 288 -30.17 38.56 -34.38
CA PRO A 288 -29.70 39.49 -33.36
C PRO A 288 -30.26 39.11 -31.98
N VAL A 289 -29.48 39.36 -30.93
CA VAL A 289 -29.90 39.10 -29.54
C VAL A 289 -31.07 40.02 -29.17
N SER A 290 -32.17 39.47 -28.67
CA SER A 290 -33.30 40.22 -28.11
C SER A 290 -33.29 40.15 -26.58
N GLU A 291 -33.41 41.28 -25.88
CA GLU A 291 -33.41 41.38 -24.39
C GLU A 291 -34.52 40.56 -23.69
N SER A 292 -35.52 40.06 -24.42
CA SER A 292 -36.73 39.43 -23.84
C SER A 292 -36.83 37.91 -24.00
N THR A 293 -35.82 37.23 -24.55
CA THR A 293 -35.93 35.79 -24.85
C THR A 293 -34.69 35.03 -24.39
N HIS A 294 -34.53 34.91 -23.06
CA HIS A 294 -33.80 33.77 -22.52
C HIS A 294 -34.68 32.55 -22.72
N SER A 295 -34.47 31.81 -23.81
CA SER A 295 -35.16 30.53 -24.02
C SER A 295 -34.54 29.49 -23.10
N ASP A 296 -34.99 29.50 -21.86
CA ASP A 296 -34.82 28.44 -20.88
C ASP A 296 -35.70 27.25 -21.29
N HIS A 297 -35.27 26.49 -22.31
CA HIS A 297 -36.05 25.38 -22.85
C HIS A 297 -35.20 24.12 -23.03
N GLY A 298 -35.45 23.17 -22.14
CA GLY A 298 -35.16 21.75 -22.31
C GLY A 298 -34.48 21.18 -21.08
N LEU A 299 -35.22 20.42 -20.26
CA LEU A 299 -34.65 19.58 -19.22
C LEU A 299 -33.65 18.60 -19.89
N ARG A 300 -32.35 18.81 -19.66
CA ARG A 300 -31.26 18.11 -20.35
C ARG A 300 -30.97 16.80 -19.62
N PHE A 301 -30.77 15.72 -20.37
CA PHE A 301 -30.50 14.40 -19.81
C PHE A 301 -29.13 14.39 -19.13
N VAL A 302 -29.13 14.63 -17.82
CA VAL A 302 -28.05 14.33 -16.85
C VAL A 302 -26.93 15.38 -16.72
N ASP A 303 -27.15 16.68 -17.01
CA ASP A 303 -26.12 17.68 -16.70
C ASP A 303 -26.63 18.93 -15.97
N GLU A 304 -25.99 19.24 -14.84
CA GLU A 304 -26.19 20.42 -13.97
C GLU A 304 -25.17 21.52 -14.28
N HIS A 305 -24.29 21.34 -15.28
CA HIS A 305 -23.37 22.40 -15.70
C HIS A 305 -24.15 23.66 -16.13
N GLU A 306 -23.75 24.82 -15.59
CA GLU A 306 -24.34 26.13 -15.89
C GLU A 306 -24.07 26.52 -17.36
N HIS A 307 -24.88 25.99 -18.27
CA HIS A 307 -24.84 26.32 -19.69
C HIS A 307 -25.46 27.69 -20.01
N ASP A 308 -25.93 28.42 -19.00
CA ASP A 308 -26.57 29.73 -19.13
C ASP A 308 -25.59 30.88 -18.82
N THR A 309 -24.31 30.69 -19.15
CA THR A 309 -23.33 31.77 -19.07
C THR A 309 -23.54 32.76 -20.22
N PRO A 310 -23.52 34.08 -19.96
CA PRO A 310 -23.62 35.06 -21.03
C PRO A 310 -22.45 34.91 -22.00
N THR A 311 -22.69 35.20 -23.28
CA THR A 311 -21.62 35.15 -24.29
C THR A 311 -20.46 36.05 -23.87
N PRO A 312 -19.23 35.51 -23.71
CA PRO A 312 -18.09 36.31 -23.30
C PRO A 312 -17.87 37.49 -24.25
N VAL A 313 -17.68 38.68 -23.69
CA VAL A 313 -17.49 39.92 -24.46
C VAL A 313 -16.26 39.82 -25.37
N GLU A 314 -15.24 39.08 -24.92
CA GLU A 314 -13.97 38.84 -25.61
C GLU A 314 -14.14 38.13 -26.97
N TRP A 315 -15.21 37.35 -27.16
CA TRP A 315 -15.49 36.64 -28.42
C TRP A 315 -15.94 37.58 -29.55
N GLY A 316 -16.37 38.80 -29.21
CA GLY A 316 -16.85 39.80 -30.16
C GLY A 316 -18.06 39.34 -30.97
N LEU A 317 -18.91 38.49 -30.37
CA LEU A 317 -20.14 37.92 -30.96
C LEU A 317 -21.39 38.21 -30.12
N SER A 318 -21.30 39.09 -29.12
CA SER A 318 -22.39 39.44 -28.20
C SER A 318 -23.66 40.00 -28.88
N GLY A 319 -23.56 40.47 -30.13
CA GLY A 319 -24.70 40.95 -30.92
C GLY A 319 -25.48 39.86 -31.67
N ILE A 320 -25.04 38.60 -31.65
CA ILE A 320 -25.67 37.47 -32.36
C ILE A 320 -26.09 36.40 -31.34
N GLU A 321 -27.31 35.88 -31.48
CA GLU A 321 -27.87 34.81 -30.63
C GLU A 321 -27.01 33.54 -30.69
N ARG A 322 -26.47 33.13 -29.53
CA ARG A 322 -25.74 31.87 -29.29
C ARG A 322 -26.74 30.76 -28.96
N VAL A 323 -26.60 29.59 -29.57
CA VAL A 323 -27.47 28.43 -29.32
C VAL A 323 -26.61 27.22 -28.96
N ASP A 324 -26.54 26.88 -27.67
CA ASP A 324 -25.70 25.76 -27.22
C ASP A 324 -26.43 24.42 -27.29
N VAL A 325 -25.65 23.36 -27.48
CA VAL A 325 -26.16 21.98 -27.58
C VAL A 325 -25.25 21.03 -26.84
N ASN A 326 -25.77 19.87 -26.45
CA ASN A 326 -24.90 18.77 -26.03
C ASN A 326 -24.39 18.04 -27.28
N GLN A 327 -23.23 17.41 -27.18
CA GLN A 327 -22.62 16.75 -28.33
C GLN A 327 -23.50 15.64 -28.94
N ALA A 328 -24.28 14.94 -28.12
CA ALA A 328 -25.27 13.95 -28.58
C ALA A 328 -26.42 14.55 -29.42
N ASP A 329 -26.71 15.85 -29.27
CA ASP A 329 -27.79 16.56 -29.98
C ASP A 329 -27.41 16.86 -31.44
N ILE A 330 -26.12 16.72 -31.81
CA ILE A 330 -25.66 16.91 -33.19
C ILE A 330 -26.15 15.78 -34.10
N ALA A 331 -26.25 14.55 -33.59
CA ALA A 331 -26.80 13.41 -34.35
C ALA A 331 -28.25 13.66 -34.83
N PRO A 332 -29.24 13.99 -33.98
CA PRO A 332 -30.59 14.30 -34.45
C PRO A 332 -30.64 15.53 -35.36
N LEU A 333 -29.80 16.56 -35.13
CA LEU A 333 -29.66 17.71 -36.02
C LEU A 333 -29.26 17.29 -37.45
N MET A 334 -28.22 16.45 -37.58
CA MET A 334 -27.73 15.93 -38.86
C MET A 334 -28.77 15.05 -39.57
N VAL A 335 -29.31 14.08 -38.84
CA VAL A 335 -29.94 12.90 -39.41
C VAL A 335 -31.44 13.11 -39.58
N SER A 336 -32.13 13.51 -38.53
CA SER A 336 -33.59 13.60 -38.49
C SER A 336 -34.14 14.89 -39.06
N THR A 337 -33.30 15.78 -39.60
CA THR A 337 -33.78 17.12 -39.95
C THR A 337 -33.09 17.71 -41.15
N LEU A 338 -31.76 17.65 -41.27
CA LEU A 338 -31.09 18.16 -42.46
C LEU A 338 -31.19 17.20 -43.66
N VAL A 339 -31.00 15.89 -43.43
CA VAL A 339 -30.90 14.89 -44.50
C VAL A 339 -32.12 13.93 -44.57
N GLY A 340 -33.00 13.96 -43.57
CA GLY A 340 -34.25 13.15 -43.55
C GLY A 340 -33.99 11.64 -43.48
N ILE A 341 -33.04 11.23 -42.66
CA ILE A 341 -32.73 9.84 -42.30
C ILE A 341 -33.28 9.56 -40.88
N PRO A 342 -33.57 8.30 -40.51
CA PRO A 342 -34.00 7.95 -39.16
C PRO A 342 -32.94 8.27 -38.11
N CYS A 343 -33.33 8.80 -36.95
CA CYS A 343 -32.43 8.93 -35.81
C CYS A 343 -31.77 7.58 -35.48
N PRO A 344 -30.46 7.54 -35.17
CA PRO A 344 -29.82 6.31 -34.70
C PRO A 344 -30.60 5.72 -33.52
N VAL A 345 -30.78 4.39 -33.50
CA VAL A 345 -31.78 3.78 -32.61
C VAL A 345 -31.53 3.97 -31.11
N ASN A 346 -30.28 4.22 -30.73
CA ASN A 346 -29.85 4.46 -29.34
C ASN A 346 -29.56 5.94 -29.04
N SER A 347 -29.90 6.86 -29.95
CA SER A 347 -29.68 8.28 -29.73
C SER A 347 -30.53 8.81 -28.57
N VAL A 348 -29.88 9.49 -27.63
CA VAL A 348 -30.52 10.23 -26.52
C VAL A 348 -30.52 11.74 -26.77
N GLY A 349 -30.01 12.17 -27.93
CA GLY A 349 -29.91 13.57 -28.32
C GLY A 349 -31.28 14.22 -28.53
N ASN A 350 -31.38 15.47 -28.09
CA ASN A 350 -32.50 16.35 -28.32
C ASN A 350 -32.34 17.07 -29.66
N LEU A 351 -33.44 17.23 -30.41
CA LEU A 351 -33.41 18.01 -31.64
C LEU A 351 -33.26 19.52 -31.38
N PRO A 352 -32.19 20.21 -31.85
CA PRO A 352 -31.96 21.62 -31.53
C PRO A 352 -32.66 22.56 -32.52
N LEU A 353 -33.92 22.92 -32.22
CA LEU A 353 -34.79 23.75 -33.07
C LEU A 353 -34.22 25.15 -33.42
N GLY A 354 -33.28 25.66 -32.62
CA GLY A 354 -32.60 26.94 -32.86
C GLY A 354 -31.76 26.96 -34.15
N TYR A 355 -31.30 25.80 -34.62
CA TYR A 355 -30.49 25.67 -35.83
C TYR A 355 -31.31 25.46 -37.10
N ILE A 356 -32.55 24.97 -36.98
CA ILE A 356 -33.31 24.38 -38.09
C ILE A 356 -34.27 25.39 -38.70
N SER A 357 -34.30 25.47 -40.04
CA SER A 357 -35.25 26.27 -40.81
C SER A 357 -36.27 25.36 -41.52
N MET A 358 -37.44 25.19 -40.92
CA MET A 358 -38.53 24.35 -41.46
C MET A 358 -39.90 25.03 -41.36
N ILE A 359 -40.88 24.49 -42.08
CA ILE A 359 -42.29 24.86 -41.91
C ILE A 359 -42.79 24.19 -40.62
N LYS A 360 -43.63 24.88 -39.83
CA LYS A 360 -44.15 24.37 -38.54
C LYS A 360 -44.69 22.93 -38.60
N ALA A 361 -45.35 22.53 -39.70
CA ALA A 361 -45.86 21.17 -39.86
C ALA A 361 -44.75 20.10 -39.93
N GLU A 362 -43.65 20.39 -40.64
CA GLU A 362 -42.50 19.49 -40.76
C GLU A 362 -41.69 19.48 -39.46
N GLU A 363 -41.60 20.62 -38.78
CA GLU A 363 -40.96 20.78 -37.48
C GLU A 363 -41.57 19.85 -36.43
N VAL A 364 -42.91 19.82 -36.32
CA VAL A 364 -43.60 18.93 -35.37
C VAL A 364 -43.34 17.46 -35.68
N GLU A 365 -43.36 17.08 -36.96
CA GLU A 365 -43.10 15.70 -37.38
C GLU A 365 -41.65 15.28 -37.09
N ALA A 366 -40.69 16.19 -37.23
CA ALA A 366 -39.30 15.95 -36.88
C ALA A 366 -39.12 15.76 -35.36
N VAL A 367 -39.74 16.63 -34.55
CA VAL A 367 -39.72 16.50 -33.07
C VAL A 367 -40.39 15.19 -32.64
N LEU A 368 -41.55 14.86 -33.20
CA LEU A 368 -42.27 13.63 -32.88
C LEU A 368 -41.49 12.37 -33.27
N ALA A 369 -40.77 12.38 -34.41
CA ALA A 369 -39.91 11.26 -34.80
C ALA A 369 -38.77 11.03 -33.80
N ASN A 370 -38.09 12.10 -33.37
CA ASN A 370 -37.07 12.05 -32.31
C ASN A 370 -37.66 11.52 -30.98
N THR A 371 -38.82 12.04 -30.57
CA THR A 371 -39.54 11.59 -29.37
C THR A 371 -39.91 10.10 -29.44
N LYS A 372 -40.45 9.62 -30.57
CA LYS A 372 -40.81 8.21 -30.77
C LYS A 372 -39.60 7.28 -30.71
N GLN A 373 -38.44 7.71 -31.23
CA GLN A 373 -37.20 6.92 -31.17
C GLN A 373 -36.67 6.79 -29.73
N ILE A 374 -36.76 7.84 -28.92
CA ILE A 374 -36.36 7.78 -27.50
C ILE A 374 -37.39 6.97 -26.69
N LEU A 375 -38.68 7.10 -27.01
CA LEU A 375 -39.73 6.32 -26.37
C LEU A 375 -39.60 4.82 -26.66
N SER A 376 -39.21 4.42 -27.87
CA SER A 376 -39.00 3.00 -28.22
C SER A 376 -37.86 2.38 -27.38
N GLN A 377 -36.79 3.13 -27.12
CA GLN A 377 -35.73 2.75 -26.18
C GLN A 377 -36.28 2.51 -24.78
N PHE A 378 -37.07 3.44 -24.26
CA PHE A 378 -37.71 3.31 -22.96
C PHE A 378 -38.58 2.04 -22.87
N LEU A 379 -39.46 1.83 -23.87
CA LEU A 379 -40.38 0.69 -23.91
C LEU A 379 -39.61 -0.64 -23.96
N ARG A 380 -38.58 -0.72 -24.80
CA ARG A 380 -37.74 -1.92 -24.91
C ARG A 380 -37.01 -2.21 -23.60
N LYS A 381 -36.45 -1.19 -22.95
CA LYS A 381 -35.76 -1.32 -21.66
C LYS A 381 -36.70 -1.74 -20.54
N SER A 382 -37.90 -1.17 -20.51
CA SER A 382 -38.98 -1.57 -19.61
C SER A 382 -39.34 -3.04 -19.78
N GLN A 383 -39.53 -3.50 -21.04
CA GLN A 383 -39.88 -4.88 -21.35
C GLN A 383 -38.77 -5.86 -20.93
N MET A 384 -37.50 -5.54 -21.21
CA MET A 384 -36.36 -6.36 -20.78
C MET A 384 -36.35 -6.52 -19.27
N LYS A 385 -36.51 -5.43 -18.51
CA LYS A 385 -36.52 -5.49 -17.04
C LYS A 385 -37.77 -6.20 -16.48
N GLN A 386 -38.92 -6.04 -17.12
CA GLN A 386 -40.14 -6.77 -16.76
C GLN A 386 -40.00 -8.28 -16.97
N SER A 387 -39.27 -8.71 -18.00
CA SER A 387 -39.07 -10.13 -18.30
C SER A 387 -38.11 -10.83 -17.33
N SER A 388 -37.19 -10.10 -16.71
CA SER A 388 -36.18 -10.65 -15.79
C SER A 388 -36.46 -10.42 -14.31
N SER A 389 -37.23 -9.38 -13.94
CA SER A 389 -37.46 -9.03 -12.54
C SER A 389 -38.67 -9.74 -11.94
N LEU A 390 -38.50 -10.30 -10.73
CA LEU A 390 -39.59 -10.92 -9.96
C LEU A 390 -40.61 -9.89 -9.45
N TYR A 391 -40.15 -8.70 -9.05
CA TYR A 391 -40.97 -7.60 -8.58
C TYR A 391 -40.73 -6.35 -9.43
N PHE A 392 -41.36 -6.33 -10.61
CA PHE A 392 -41.24 -5.23 -11.55
C PHE A 392 -42.09 -4.02 -11.11
N LYS A 393 -41.42 -2.88 -10.91
CA LYS A 393 -42.06 -1.58 -10.68
C LYS A 393 -41.99 -0.75 -11.96
N PRO A 394 -43.13 -0.48 -12.63
CA PRO A 394 -43.14 0.34 -13.84
C PRO A 394 -42.87 1.82 -13.52
N PHE A 395 -42.39 2.55 -14.51
CA PHE A 395 -42.27 4.01 -14.44
C PHE A 395 -43.65 4.66 -14.62
N GLY A 396 -44.27 5.03 -13.50
CA GLY A 396 -45.66 5.52 -13.42
C GLY A 396 -46.04 6.62 -14.41
N PRO A 397 -45.20 7.67 -14.64
CA PRO A 397 -45.55 8.77 -15.54
C PRO A 397 -45.81 8.36 -17.00
N LEU A 398 -45.23 7.25 -17.48
CA LEU A 398 -45.39 6.76 -18.86
C LEU A 398 -46.33 5.55 -18.98
N ALA A 399 -47.12 5.25 -17.95
CA ALA A 399 -48.09 4.17 -18.00
C ALA A 399 -49.11 4.35 -19.14
N ASN A 400 -49.51 5.60 -19.43
CA ASN A 400 -50.47 5.96 -20.47
C ASN A 400 -49.82 6.60 -21.71
N HIS A 401 -48.61 6.18 -22.09
CA HIS A 401 -47.89 6.74 -23.25
C HIS A 401 -48.68 6.66 -24.57
N SER A 402 -49.52 5.64 -24.77
CA SER A 402 -50.36 5.49 -25.97
C SER A 402 -51.37 6.63 -26.10
N ALA A 403 -52.05 7.01 -25.01
CA ALA A 403 -52.99 8.12 -24.99
C ALA A 403 -52.30 9.47 -25.26
N LEU A 404 -51.08 9.66 -24.75
CA LEU A 404 -50.28 10.86 -25.05
C LEU A 404 -49.90 10.94 -26.54
N LEU A 405 -49.49 9.82 -27.15
CA LEU A 405 -49.21 9.76 -28.58
C LEU A 405 -50.47 10.04 -29.43
N GLU A 406 -51.61 9.45 -29.08
CA GLU A 406 -52.89 9.73 -29.75
C GLU A 406 -53.29 11.21 -29.64
N GLN A 407 -53.05 11.82 -28.48
CA GLN A 407 -53.29 13.25 -28.28
C GLN A 407 -52.38 14.11 -29.16
N ILE A 408 -51.10 13.77 -29.28
CA ILE A 408 -50.17 14.48 -30.17
C ILE A 408 -50.62 14.37 -31.63
N GLU A 409 -50.95 13.17 -32.11
CA GLU A 409 -51.43 12.97 -33.49
C GLU A 409 -52.75 13.72 -33.74
N SER A 410 -53.64 13.80 -32.74
CA SER A 410 -54.86 14.61 -32.81
C SER A 410 -54.55 16.11 -32.94
N LEU A 411 -53.62 16.65 -32.15
CA LEU A 411 -53.19 18.05 -32.24
C LEU A 411 -52.56 18.37 -33.61
N ILE A 412 -51.76 17.45 -34.16
CA ILE A 412 -51.20 17.56 -35.51
C ILE A 412 -52.34 17.62 -36.55
N SER A 413 -53.37 16.79 -36.40
CA SER A 413 -54.52 16.76 -37.33
C SER A 413 -55.35 18.05 -37.30
N ILE A 414 -55.48 18.68 -36.12
CA ILE A 414 -56.19 19.95 -35.90
C ILE A 414 -55.30 21.16 -36.27
N LYS A 415 -54.04 20.93 -36.62
CA LYS A 415 -53.01 21.94 -36.96
C LYS A 415 -52.59 22.84 -35.81
N ASP A 416 -52.78 22.39 -34.56
CA ASP A 416 -52.22 23.06 -33.39
C ASP A 416 -50.78 22.58 -33.16
N TYR A 417 -49.88 23.10 -33.99
CA TYR A 417 -48.49 22.67 -34.05
C TYR A 417 -47.70 23.06 -32.79
N GLU A 418 -47.99 24.21 -32.18
CA GLU A 418 -47.26 24.67 -30.99
C GLU A 418 -47.56 23.80 -29.77
N ALA A 419 -48.84 23.44 -29.56
CA ALA A 419 -49.21 22.50 -28.52
C ALA A 419 -48.64 21.10 -28.77
N ALA A 420 -48.62 20.65 -30.03
CA ALA A 420 -48.09 19.34 -30.42
C ALA A 420 -46.58 19.22 -30.19
N VAL A 421 -45.79 20.26 -30.51
CA VAL A 421 -44.35 20.31 -30.22
C VAL A 421 -44.11 20.22 -28.73
N LYS A 422 -44.77 21.09 -27.95
CA LYS A 422 -44.61 21.12 -26.49
C LYS A 422 -44.92 19.76 -25.85
N LEU A 423 -46.04 19.15 -26.22
CA LEU A 423 -46.43 17.84 -25.69
C LEU A 423 -45.46 16.72 -26.13
N SER A 424 -44.88 16.82 -27.33
CA SER A 424 -43.85 15.88 -27.81
C SER A 424 -42.52 16.04 -27.05
N GLU A 425 -42.14 17.26 -26.69
CA GLU A 425 -40.96 17.54 -25.87
C GLU A 425 -41.14 17.07 -24.43
N ASP A 426 -42.33 17.29 -23.85
CA ASP A 426 -42.70 16.80 -22.52
C ASP A 426 -42.65 15.26 -22.48
N LEU A 427 -43.22 14.59 -23.48
CA LEU A 427 -43.17 13.12 -23.61
C LEU A 427 -41.74 12.61 -23.74
N ARG A 428 -40.89 13.28 -24.53
CA ARG A 428 -39.47 12.96 -24.66
C ARG A 428 -38.74 13.11 -23.33
N SER A 429 -38.98 14.21 -22.61
CA SER A 429 -38.38 14.46 -21.29
C SER A 429 -38.75 13.34 -20.31
N LEU A 430 -40.02 12.94 -20.28
CA LEU A 430 -40.47 11.80 -19.47
C LEU A 430 -39.81 10.48 -19.92
N ALA A 431 -39.63 10.25 -21.22
CA ALA A 431 -38.98 9.05 -21.76
C ALA A 431 -37.49 8.99 -21.37
N LEU A 432 -36.78 10.12 -21.45
CA LEU A 432 -35.40 10.25 -20.98
C LEU A 432 -35.31 9.99 -19.47
N GLN A 433 -36.18 10.59 -18.65
CA GLN A 433 -36.25 10.30 -17.21
C GLN A 433 -36.56 8.82 -16.93
N GLY A 434 -37.45 8.20 -17.71
CA GLY A 434 -37.75 6.77 -17.63
C GLY A 434 -36.57 5.88 -18.01
N LEU A 435 -35.77 6.28 -19.01
CA LEU A 435 -34.53 5.59 -19.37
C LEU A 435 -33.50 5.64 -18.23
N HIS A 436 -33.34 6.81 -17.61
CA HIS A 436 -32.50 6.98 -16.43
C HIS A 436 -32.98 6.08 -15.28
N TYR A 437 -34.28 6.08 -15.00
CA TYR A 437 -34.89 5.21 -13.97
C TYR A 437 -34.53 3.72 -14.17
N PHE A 438 -34.58 3.22 -15.40
CA PHE A 438 -34.20 1.82 -15.67
C PHE A 438 -32.69 1.58 -15.70
N GLN A 439 -31.86 2.58 -16.01
CA GLN A 439 -30.41 2.49 -15.84
C GLN A 439 -30.05 2.36 -14.35
N THR A 440 -30.66 3.17 -13.49
CA THR A 440 -30.41 3.19 -12.05
C THR A 440 -31.34 2.28 -11.24
N TYR A 441 -32.06 1.35 -11.89
CA TYR A 441 -33.08 0.53 -11.22
C TYR A 441 -32.50 -0.30 -10.06
N ASP A 442 -31.34 -0.92 -10.29
CA ASP A 442 -30.65 -1.75 -9.30
C ASP A 442 -29.68 -0.93 -8.42
N TRP A 443 -29.50 0.37 -8.71
CA TRP A 443 -28.50 1.23 -8.07
C TRP A 443 -28.69 1.30 -6.56
N LEU A 444 -29.93 1.53 -6.09
CA LEU A 444 -30.21 1.64 -4.66
C LEU A 444 -29.91 0.33 -3.92
N MET A 445 -30.24 -0.81 -4.51
CA MET A 445 -29.97 -2.13 -3.94
C MET A 445 -28.45 -2.36 -3.82
N LEU A 446 -27.72 -2.17 -4.91
CA LEU A 446 -26.26 -2.35 -4.96
C LEU A 446 -25.56 -1.40 -3.98
N MET A 447 -25.91 -0.13 -4.02
CA MET A 447 -25.33 0.88 -3.14
C MET A 447 -25.59 0.54 -1.66
N THR A 448 -26.81 0.12 -1.32
CA THR A 448 -27.14 -0.31 0.06
C THR A 448 -26.36 -1.55 0.47
N MET A 449 -26.23 -2.56 -0.40
CA MET A 449 -25.48 -3.78 -0.07
C MET A 449 -24.00 -3.50 0.14
N ILE A 450 -23.38 -2.69 -0.71
CA ILE A 450 -21.94 -2.43 -0.67
C ILE A 450 -21.59 -1.50 0.49
N THR A 451 -22.42 -0.49 0.77
CA THR A 451 -22.27 0.33 1.98
C THR A 451 -22.40 -0.51 3.25
N LEU A 452 -23.39 -1.42 3.32
CA LEU A 452 -23.50 -2.40 4.41
C LEU A 452 -22.28 -3.34 4.46
N GLY A 453 -21.69 -3.69 3.32
CA GLY A 453 -20.47 -4.47 3.21
C GLY A 453 -19.26 -3.76 3.82
N TYR A 454 -19.03 -2.49 3.48
CA TYR A 454 -17.95 -1.67 4.06
C TYR A 454 -18.17 -1.39 5.55
N ILE A 455 -19.40 -1.08 5.96
CA ILE A 455 -19.76 -0.92 7.38
C ILE A 455 -19.50 -2.22 8.15
N GLY A 456 -19.92 -3.35 7.58
CA GLY A 456 -19.64 -4.68 8.15
C GLY A 456 -18.15 -4.94 8.27
N TRP A 457 -17.35 -4.60 7.26
CA TRP A 457 -15.89 -4.74 7.31
C TRP A 457 -15.26 -3.89 8.41
N MET A 458 -15.64 -2.62 8.52
CA MET A 458 -15.16 -1.72 9.58
C MET A 458 -15.50 -2.23 10.98
N LEU A 459 -16.76 -2.64 11.19
CA LEU A 459 -17.20 -3.20 12.46
C LEU A 459 -16.46 -4.49 12.81
N TYR A 460 -16.22 -5.36 11.82
CA TYR A 460 -15.49 -6.60 12.01
C TYR A 460 -14.02 -6.35 12.43
N ILE A 461 -13.33 -5.39 11.80
CA ILE A 461 -11.99 -4.98 12.21
C ILE A 461 -12.00 -4.38 13.61
N ILE A 462 -12.94 -3.47 13.92
CA ILE A 462 -13.05 -2.85 15.25
C ILE A 462 -13.23 -3.92 16.33
N LEU A 463 -14.13 -4.89 16.11
CA LEU A 463 -14.34 -6.00 17.03
C LEU A 463 -13.05 -6.81 17.20
N HIS A 464 -12.35 -7.13 16.12
CA HIS A 464 -11.08 -7.84 16.20
C HIS A 464 -10.01 -7.07 16.97
N VAL A 465 -9.87 -5.76 16.73
CA VAL A 465 -8.89 -4.90 17.42
C VAL A 465 -9.21 -4.79 18.91
N LEU A 466 -10.48 -4.59 19.25
CA LEU A 466 -10.95 -4.55 20.65
C LEU A 466 -10.69 -5.88 21.36
N GLN A 467 -10.95 -7.03 20.72
CA GLN A 467 -10.68 -8.35 21.29
C GLN A 467 -9.18 -8.64 21.49
N SER A 468 -8.34 -8.17 20.56
CA SER A 468 -6.97 -8.65 20.43
C SER A 468 -5.92 -7.73 21.05
N TYR A 469 -6.08 -6.40 20.91
CA TYR A 469 -5.04 -5.42 21.26
C TYR A 469 -5.41 -4.45 22.38
N THR A 470 -6.64 -4.50 22.89
CA THR A 470 -7.06 -3.68 24.03
C THR A 470 -7.17 -4.48 25.33
N SER A 471 -7.06 -3.81 26.47
CA SER A 471 -7.25 -4.45 27.79
C SER A 471 -8.69 -4.89 28.04
N LEU A 472 -9.63 -4.40 27.23
CA LEU A 472 -11.07 -4.58 27.38
C LEU A 472 -11.48 -6.06 27.45
N ALA A 473 -10.93 -6.90 26.58
CA ALA A 473 -11.23 -8.34 26.59
C ALA A 473 -10.79 -9.01 27.91
N ARG A 474 -9.66 -8.58 28.48
CA ARG A 474 -9.16 -9.10 29.76
C ARG A 474 -10.03 -8.62 30.93
N ASP A 475 -10.42 -7.35 30.92
CA ASP A 475 -11.27 -6.76 31.96
C ASP A 475 -12.67 -7.41 31.97
N ILE A 476 -13.23 -7.67 30.80
CA ILE A 476 -14.50 -8.38 30.64
C ILE A 476 -14.42 -9.82 31.14
N MET A 477 -13.33 -10.55 30.87
CA MET A 477 -13.15 -11.92 31.38
C MET A 477 -13.02 -11.98 32.90
N LYS A 478 -12.50 -10.93 33.55
CA LYS A 478 -12.43 -10.84 35.02
C LYS A 478 -13.80 -10.60 35.68
N MET A 479 -14.76 -10.00 34.96
CA MET A 479 -16.10 -9.68 35.48
C MET A 479 -17.11 -10.84 35.37
N GLN A 480 -16.73 -11.99 34.82
CA GLN A 480 -17.68 -13.06 34.48
C GLN A 480 -17.70 -14.19 35.52
N PRO A 481 -18.85 -14.53 36.12
CA PRO A 481 -19.04 -15.81 36.79
C PRO A 481 -19.08 -16.93 35.74
N ALA A 482 -18.50 -18.09 36.06
CA ALA A 482 -18.43 -19.25 35.17
C ALA A 482 -19.83 -19.75 34.74
N VAL A 483 -20.32 -19.28 33.58
CA VAL A 483 -21.55 -19.80 32.96
C VAL A 483 -21.17 -20.70 31.76
N PRO A 484 -21.74 -21.91 31.63
CA PRO A 484 -21.37 -22.85 30.58
C PRO A 484 -21.63 -22.29 29.17
N GLN A 485 -20.62 -22.45 28.31
CA GLN A 485 -20.59 -21.97 26.93
C GLN A 485 -21.54 -22.80 26.04
N LYS A 486 -22.85 -22.53 26.08
CA LYS A 486 -23.79 -23.19 25.15
C LYS A 486 -23.65 -22.65 23.72
N HIS A 487 -23.61 -23.58 22.78
CA HIS A 487 -23.28 -23.53 21.35
C HIS A 487 -24.22 -22.65 20.48
N THR A 488 -24.40 -21.35 20.77
CA THR A 488 -25.26 -20.46 19.97
C THR A 488 -24.67 -20.04 18.62
N SER A 489 -23.34 -20.11 18.46
CA SER A 489 -22.64 -19.68 17.23
C SER A 489 -23.00 -20.51 16.00
N GLY A 490 -23.19 -21.84 16.16
CA GLY A 490 -23.57 -22.72 15.05
C GLY A 490 -24.94 -22.40 14.41
N LYS A 491 -25.90 -21.89 15.20
CA LYS A 491 -27.22 -21.49 14.69
C LYS A 491 -27.14 -20.23 13.82
N VAL A 492 -26.25 -19.30 14.17
CA VAL A 492 -26.04 -18.05 13.41
C VAL A 492 -25.38 -18.36 12.06
N TYR A 493 -24.37 -19.23 12.03
CA TYR A 493 -23.76 -19.66 10.77
C TYR A 493 -24.75 -20.41 9.88
N LEU A 494 -25.57 -21.31 10.43
CA LEU A 494 -26.62 -22.00 9.67
C LEU A 494 -27.63 -21.01 9.06
N LEU A 495 -28.05 -20.01 9.83
CA LEU A 495 -28.92 -18.93 9.34
C LEU A 495 -28.23 -18.11 8.23
N GLY A 496 -26.96 -17.76 8.41
CA GLY A 496 -26.16 -17.04 7.41
C GLY A 496 -26.03 -17.81 6.08
N PHE A 497 -25.75 -19.12 6.14
CA PHE A 497 -25.72 -19.97 4.95
C PHE A 497 -27.09 -20.07 4.26
N LEU A 498 -28.17 -20.16 5.04
CA LEU A 498 -29.52 -20.19 4.50
C LEU A 498 -29.90 -18.87 3.82
N VAL A 499 -29.58 -17.72 4.45
CA VAL A 499 -29.78 -16.39 3.85
C VAL A 499 -28.97 -16.26 2.56
N MET A 500 -27.69 -16.64 2.57
CA MET A 500 -26.83 -16.59 1.38
C MET A 500 -27.35 -17.49 0.25
N GLY A 501 -27.86 -18.68 0.58
CA GLY A 501 -28.47 -19.60 -0.38
C GLY A 501 -29.75 -19.03 -0.99
N ILE A 502 -30.64 -18.48 -0.17
CA ILE A 502 -31.89 -17.84 -0.64
C ILE A 502 -31.59 -16.64 -1.53
N THR A 503 -30.70 -15.73 -1.12
CA THR A 503 -30.36 -14.55 -1.92
C THR A 503 -29.70 -14.94 -3.24
N SER A 504 -28.84 -15.97 -3.23
CA SER A 504 -28.21 -16.48 -4.46
C SER A 504 -29.23 -17.10 -5.40
N LEU A 505 -30.22 -17.84 -4.88
CA LEU A 505 -31.28 -18.42 -5.69
C LEU A 505 -32.19 -17.35 -6.31
N LEU A 506 -32.56 -16.31 -5.53
CA LEU A 506 -33.32 -15.17 -6.05
C LEU A 506 -32.58 -14.48 -7.20
N LEU A 507 -31.29 -14.22 -7.03
CA LEU A 507 -30.44 -13.61 -8.06
C LEU A 507 -30.29 -14.48 -9.33
N ILE A 508 -30.27 -15.82 -9.19
CA ILE A 508 -30.26 -16.74 -10.34
C ILE A 508 -31.59 -16.64 -11.10
N VAL A 509 -32.71 -16.61 -10.37
CA VAL A 509 -34.05 -16.48 -10.97
C VAL A 509 -34.21 -15.13 -11.68
N GLU A 510 -33.59 -14.07 -11.16
CA GLU A 510 -33.60 -12.74 -11.79
C GLU A 510 -32.60 -12.58 -12.96
N HIS A 511 -31.87 -13.64 -13.34
CA HIS A 511 -30.81 -13.60 -14.36
C HIS A 511 -29.77 -12.50 -14.10
N SER A 512 -29.46 -12.24 -12.82
CA SER A 512 -28.52 -11.17 -12.44
C SER A 512 -27.07 -11.52 -12.78
N PRO A 513 -26.19 -10.53 -12.98
CA PRO A 513 -24.78 -10.76 -13.26
C PRO A 513 -24.07 -11.53 -12.12
N PRO A 514 -23.07 -12.39 -12.42
CA PRO A 514 -22.31 -13.13 -11.40
C PRO A 514 -21.70 -12.26 -10.30
N LEU A 515 -21.34 -11.01 -10.61
CA LEU A 515 -20.77 -10.06 -9.64
C LEU A 515 -21.77 -9.70 -8.53
N TYR A 516 -23.07 -9.63 -8.83
CA TYR A 516 -24.09 -9.30 -7.81
C TYR A 516 -24.16 -10.39 -6.73
N HIS A 517 -23.98 -11.66 -7.12
CA HIS A 517 -23.86 -12.77 -6.18
C HIS A 517 -22.67 -12.59 -5.25
N SER A 518 -21.52 -12.16 -5.78
CA SER A 518 -20.31 -11.95 -4.98
C SER A 518 -20.46 -10.81 -3.97
N TYR A 519 -21.13 -9.71 -4.34
CA TYR A 519 -21.36 -8.57 -3.45
C TYR A 519 -22.26 -8.92 -2.28
N ILE A 520 -23.39 -9.60 -2.56
CA ILE A 520 -24.33 -10.01 -1.52
C ILE A 520 -23.71 -11.11 -0.64
N ALA A 521 -23.06 -12.11 -1.22
CA ALA A 521 -22.41 -13.19 -0.47
C ALA A 521 -21.34 -12.65 0.49
N MET A 522 -20.49 -11.73 0.03
CA MET A 522 -19.47 -11.10 0.88
C MET A 522 -20.11 -10.32 2.03
N THR A 523 -21.16 -9.54 1.75
CA THR A 523 -21.89 -8.78 2.78
C THR A 523 -22.51 -9.71 3.82
N VAL A 524 -23.26 -10.73 3.38
CA VAL A 524 -23.88 -11.73 4.28
C VAL A 524 -22.82 -12.47 5.10
N PHE A 525 -21.68 -12.82 4.51
CA PHE A 525 -20.57 -13.46 5.21
C PHE A 525 -20.04 -12.57 6.35
N LEU A 526 -19.77 -11.29 6.12
CA LEU A 526 -19.27 -10.37 7.14
C LEU A 526 -20.27 -10.19 8.29
N TRP A 527 -21.53 -9.95 7.97
CA TRP A 527 -22.58 -9.76 8.97
C TRP A 527 -22.85 -11.03 9.77
N THR A 528 -22.77 -12.21 9.16
CA THR A 528 -22.86 -13.50 9.87
C THR A 528 -21.73 -13.64 10.89
N ASN A 529 -20.49 -13.26 10.53
CA ASN A 529 -19.35 -13.28 11.44
C ASN A 529 -19.51 -12.28 12.60
N ILE A 530 -20.02 -11.08 12.34
CA ILE A 530 -20.29 -10.07 13.38
C ILE A 530 -21.37 -10.55 14.35
N LEU A 531 -22.49 -11.05 13.84
CA LEU A 531 -23.58 -11.59 14.65
C LEU A 531 -23.16 -12.84 15.43
N GLY A 532 -22.20 -13.61 14.90
CA GLY A 532 -21.57 -14.73 15.61
C GLY A 532 -20.90 -14.31 16.92
N GLU A 533 -20.41 -13.07 17.00
CA GLU A 533 -19.75 -12.46 18.16
C GLU A 533 -20.71 -11.65 19.06
N TYR A 534 -22.04 -11.80 18.89
CA TYR A 534 -23.06 -11.01 19.60
C TYR A 534 -22.89 -10.93 21.13
N ARG A 535 -22.44 -12.03 21.77
CA ARG A 535 -22.19 -12.01 23.22
C ARG A 535 -21.08 -11.03 23.61
N PHE A 536 -20.03 -10.91 22.81
CA PHE A 536 -18.96 -9.95 23.05
C PHE A 536 -19.45 -8.50 22.89
N ILE A 537 -20.30 -8.24 21.90
CA ILE A 537 -20.95 -6.93 21.70
C ILE A 537 -21.81 -6.57 22.91
N GLN A 538 -22.62 -7.50 23.42
CA GLN A 538 -23.40 -7.30 24.63
C GLN A 538 -22.52 -6.97 25.85
N LEU A 539 -21.36 -7.61 25.97
CA LEU A 539 -20.41 -7.37 27.06
C LEU A 539 -19.75 -5.99 26.96
N ILE A 540 -19.39 -5.55 25.75
CA ILE A 540 -18.89 -4.19 25.50
C ILE A 540 -19.95 -3.16 25.91
N TRP A 541 -21.21 -3.37 25.52
CA TRP A 541 -22.31 -2.46 25.85
C TRP A 541 -22.48 -2.30 27.36
N ARG A 542 -22.48 -3.41 28.11
CA ARG A 542 -22.55 -3.39 29.58
C ARG A 542 -21.33 -2.69 30.19
N TYR A 543 -20.13 -3.02 29.71
CA TYR A 543 -18.89 -2.40 30.17
C TYR A 543 -18.89 -0.87 29.98
N LEU A 544 -19.38 -0.38 28.85
CA LEU A 544 -19.50 1.06 28.59
C LEU A 544 -20.57 1.73 29.47
N SER A 545 -21.71 1.04 29.70
CA SER A 545 -22.80 1.56 30.52
C SER A 545 -22.45 1.67 32.02
N GLU A 546 -21.53 0.84 32.52
CA GLU A 546 -21.16 0.79 33.94
C GLU A 546 -20.02 1.76 34.31
N ARG A 547 -19.34 2.38 33.33
CA ARG A 547 -18.18 3.26 33.58
C ARG A 547 -18.56 4.72 33.87
N LYS A 548 -17.63 5.45 34.51
CA LYS A 548 -17.78 6.89 34.78
C LYS A 548 -18.00 7.70 33.49
N SER A 549 -18.95 8.64 33.53
CA SER A 549 -19.31 9.56 32.44
C SER A 549 -18.10 10.22 31.75
N ARG A 550 -17.02 10.51 32.49
CA ARG A 550 -15.78 11.09 31.94
C ARG A 550 -15.09 10.23 30.85
N THR A 551 -15.13 8.90 30.95
CA THR A 551 -14.53 8.05 29.89
C THR A 551 -15.40 8.04 28.64
N VAL A 552 -16.71 7.91 28.81
CA VAL A 552 -17.68 7.88 27.70
C VAL A 552 -17.68 9.22 26.97
N THR A 553 -17.67 10.34 27.69
CA THR A 553 -17.53 11.69 27.10
C THR A 553 -16.20 11.88 26.36
N THR A 554 -15.09 11.35 26.86
CA THR A 554 -13.80 11.39 26.15
C THR A 554 -13.84 10.55 24.87
N LEU A 555 -14.46 9.37 24.89
CA LEU A 555 -14.61 8.51 23.72
C LEU A 555 -15.48 9.18 22.64
N ILE A 556 -16.61 9.76 23.04
CA ILE A 556 -17.50 10.52 22.15
C ILE A 556 -16.75 11.72 21.56
N ALA A 557 -16.02 12.48 22.38
CA ALA A 557 -15.25 13.62 21.89
C ALA A 557 -14.19 13.21 20.85
N VAL A 558 -13.45 12.13 21.09
CA VAL A 558 -12.46 11.62 20.12
C VAL A 558 -13.15 11.11 18.85
N PHE A 559 -14.28 10.44 18.96
CA PHE A 559 -15.07 10.01 17.80
C PHE A 559 -15.57 11.20 16.95
N CYS A 560 -16.11 12.24 17.59
CA CYS A 560 -16.53 13.46 16.91
C CYS A 560 -15.35 14.16 16.21
N VAL A 561 -14.20 14.30 16.88
CA VAL A 561 -12.99 14.89 16.27
C VAL A 561 -12.53 14.07 15.06
N SER A 562 -12.51 12.73 15.16
CA SER A 562 -12.16 11.86 14.04
C SER A 562 -13.12 12.05 12.86
N ILE A 563 -14.43 12.15 13.08
CA ILE A 563 -15.41 12.42 12.01
C ILE A 563 -15.15 13.77 11.36
N VAL A 564 -14.92 14.83 12.15
CA VAL A 564 -14.63 16.16 11.60
C VAL A 564 -13.36 16.13 10.74
N VAL A 565 -12.31 15.43 11.18
CA VAL A 565 -11.09 15.25 10.37
C VAL A 565 -11.38 14.47 9.10
N LEU A 566 -12.16 13.38 9.17
CA LEU A 566 -12.54 12.61 7.99
C LEU A 566 -13.38 13.44 7.00
N GLU A 567 -14.34 14.23 7.47
CA GLU A 567 -15.17 15.09 6.65
C GLU A 567 -14.34 16.19 5.96
N LEU A 568 -13.40 16.80 6.69
CA LEU A 568 -12.43 17.73 6.11
C LEU A 568 -11.55 17.04 5.05
N LEU A 569 -11.17 15.78 5.27
CA LEU A 569 -10.44 15.00 4.28
C LEU A 569 -11.30 14.72 3.04
N VAL A 570 -12.59 14.39 3.18
CA VAL A 570 -13.49 14.21 2.02
C VAL A 570 -13.65 15.52 1.25
N HIS A 571 -13.92 16.63 1.94
CA HIS A 571 -14.08 17.93 1.29
C HIS A 571 -12.77 18.42 0.64
N SER A 572 -11.61 17.98 1.12
CA SER A 572 -10.32 18.31 0.50
C SER A 572 -10.13 17.73 -0.91
N PHE A 573 -10.94 16.73 -1.32
CA PHE A 573 -10.96 16.22 -2.70
C PHE A 573 -11.50 17.27 -3.67
N THR A 574 -12.36 18.18 -3.20
CA THR A 574 -12.88 19.30 -4.01
C THR A 574 -12.07 20.56 -3.79
N GLU A 575 -11.71 20.87 -2.54
CA GLU A 575 -10.92 22.06 -2.18
C GLU A 575 -9.62 21.73 -1.45
N ARG A 576 -8.54 21.57 -2.19
CA ARG A 576 -7.19 21.31 -1.64
C ARG A 576 -6.65 22.39 -0.69
N LYS A 577 -7.18 23.62 -0.72
CA LYS A 577 -6.82 24.73 0.19
C LYS A 577 -7.09 24.38 1.67
N LEU A 578 -7.98 23.43 1.93
CA LEU A 578 -8.26 22.93 3.28
C LEU A 578 -7.02 22.30 3.93
N TYR A 579 -6.14 21.66 3.16
CA TYR A 579 -4.88 21.12 3.68
C TYR A 579 -3.95 22.20 4.20
N THR A 580 -3.94 23.40 3.59
CA THR A 580 -3.17 24.54 4.09
C THR A 580 -3.58 24.86 5.52
N TRP A 581 -4.87 25.01 5.78
CA TRP A 581 -5.40 25.30 7.11
C TRP A 581 -5.11 24.17 8.10
N CYS A 582 -5.21 22.90 7.67
CA CYS A 582 -4.83 21.75 8.49
C CYS A 582 -3.35 21.80 8.90
N PHE A 583 -2.41 22.06 7.99
CA PHE A 583 -0.99 22.13 8.34
C PHE A 583 -0.61 23.39 9.12
N LEU A 584 -1.27 24.53 8.88
CA LEU A 584 -1.06 25.73 9.68
C LEU A 584 -1.53 25.53 11.13
N THR A 585 -2.70 24.92 11.33
CA THR A 585 -3.23 24.63 12.67
C THR A 585 -2.40 23.58 13.40
N VAL A 586 -2.04 22.47 12.75
CA VAL A 586 -1.13 21.45 13.32
C VAL A 586 0.25 22.03 13.61
N GLY A 587 0.77 22.88 12.72
CA GLY A 587 2.05 23.58 12.87
C GLY A 587 2.10 24.55 14.07
N ILE A 588 0.95 24.94 14.63
CA ILE A 588 0.87 25.70 15.89
C ILE A 588 0.64 24.76 17.06
N VAL A 589 -0.35 23.87 16.96
CA VAL A 589 -0.81 23.04 18.08
C VAL A 589 0.26 22.02 18.51
N ALA A 590 0.92 21.33 17.57
CA ALA A 590 1.89 20.28 17.91
C ALA A 590 3.16 20.86 18.57
N PRO A 591 3.77 21.95 18.05
CA PRO A 591 4.88 22.62 18.72
C PRO A 591 4.54 23.20 20.09
N VAL A 592 3.36 23.84 20.25
CA VAL A 592 2.93 24.38 21.56
C VAL A 592 2.73 23.25 22.58
N TYR A 593 2.13 22.14 22.15
CA TYR A 593 1.99 20.95 22.99
C TYR A 593 3.35 20.40 23.44
N LEU A 594 4.31 20.32 22.51
CA LEU A 594 5.64 19.82 22.80
C LEU A 594 6.45 20.78 23.68
N PHE A 595 6.39 22.09 23.41
CA PHE A 595 7.07 23.13 24.18
C PHE A 595 6.65 23.14 25.65
N ASN A 596 5.36 22.95 25.93
CA ASN A 596 4.83 22.88 27.30
C ASN A 596 5.22 21.59 28.06
N LYS A 597 5.66 20.56 27.34
CA LYS A 597 5.88 19.20 27.87
C LYS A 597 7.36 18.85 27.98
N ILE A 598 8.23 19.44 27.16
CA ILE A 598 9.67 19.22 27.20
C ILE A 598 10.30 20.13 28.26
N PRO A 599 11.05 19.58 29.24
CA PRO A 599 11.68 20.37 30.30
C PRO A 599 12.94 21.18 29.86
N TRP A 600 13.31 21.17 28.59
CA TRP A 600 14.57 21.72 28.05
C TRP A 600 14.36 22.47 26.72
N ARG A 601 15.22 23.44 26.42
CA ARG A 601 15.16 24.29 25.21
C ARG A 601 15.64 23.54 23.96
N SER A 602 14.79 22.69 23.40
CA SER A 602 15.04 21.95 22.16
C SER A 602 14.56 22.72 20.92
N TRP A 603 15.26 22.58 19.79
CA TRP A 603 14.85 23.14 18.49
C TRP A 603 13.78 22.31 17.77
N ILE A 604 13.41 21.14 18.30
CA ILE A 604 12.42 20.22 17.69
C ILE A 604 11.04 20.88 17.45
N PRO A 605 10.44 21.64 18.40
CA PRO A 605 9.16 22.31 18.15
C PRO A 605 9.24 23.31 16.99
N VAL A 606 10.35 24.04 16.87
CA VAL A 606 10.58 25.01 15.78
C VAL A 606 10.72 24.29 14.45
N PHE A 607 11.43 23.16 14.43
CA PHE A 607 11.57 22.31 13.25
C PHE A 607 10.23 21.78 12.75
N VAL A 608 9.40 21.22 13.65
CA VAL A 608 8.03 20.75 13.31
C VAL A 608 7.16 21.89 12.76
N CYS A 609 7.24 23.08 13.35
CA CYS A 609 6.50 24.25 12.86
C CYS A 609 6.93 24.62 11.43
N ALA A 610 8.24 24.79 11.20
CA ALA A 610 8.78 25.22 9.92
C ALA A 610 8.48 24.23 8.78
N THR A 611 8.57 22.93 9.03
CA THR A 611 8.30 21.91 8.01
C THR A 611 6.82 21.83 7.66
N CYS A 612 5.91 21.91 8.64
CA CYS A 612 4.46 21.97 8.38
C CYS A 612 4.07 23.21 7.57
N TRP A 613 4.62 24.39 7.89
CA TRP A 613 4.32 25.62 7.15
C TRP A 613 4.91 25.60 5.74
N CYS A 614 6.10 25.04 5.55
CA CYS A 614 6.68 24.82 4.22
C CYS A 614 5.76 23.94 3.34
N LEU A 615 5.26 22.82 3.88
CA LEU A 615 4.36 21.93 3.14
C LEU A 615 3.01 22.61 2.80
N SER A 616 2.53 23.51 3.65
CA SER A 616 1.25 24.21 3.44
C SER A 616 1.22 25.05 2.16
N VAL A 617 2.36 25.60 1.72
CA VAL A 617 2.45 26.45 0.51
C VAL A 617 2.11 25.65 -0.75
N PHE A 618 2.55 24.40 -0.84
CA PHE A 618 2.36 23.57 -2.04
C PHE A 618 0.88 23.28 -2.33
N THR A 619 0.04 23.21 -1.30
CA THR A 619 -1.41 22.99 -1.45
C THR A 619 -2.13 24.20 -2.07
N LEU A 620 -1.49 25.37 -2.12
CA LEU A 620 -1.99 26.58 -2.78
C LEU A 620 -1.51 26.71 -4.24
N MET A 621 -0.41 26.06 -4.62
CA MET A 621 0.25 26.18 -5.94
C MET A 621 -0.54 25.52 -7.06
N PRO A 622 -0.84 26.17 -8.19
CA PRO A 622 -1.83 25.74 -9.20
C PRO A 622 -1.65 24.28 -9.65
N ALA A 623 -2.73 23.51 -9.81
CA ALA A 623 -2.63 22.09 -10.17
C ALA A 623 -1.95 21.85 -11.53
N GLU A 624 -2.00 22.83 -12.42
CA GLU A 624 -1.24 22.84 -13.68
C GLU A 624 0.16 23.41 -13.44
N ILE A 625 1.15 22.54 -13.45
CA ILE A 625 2.53 22.90 -13.10
C ILE A 625 3.23 23.50 -14.31
N PRO A 626 3.70 24.75 -14.27
CA PRO A 626 4.45 25.32 -15.39
C PRO A 626 5.79 24.58 -15.56
N ASP A 627 6.16 24.32 -16.80
CA ASP A 627 7.44 23.74 -17.17
C ASP A 627 8.57 24.66 -16.67
N ASN A 628 9.32 24.19 -15.68
CA ASN A 628 10.44 24.94 -15.12
C ASN A 628 11.53 23.97 -14.67
N THR A 629 12.46 23.70 -15.59
CA THR A 629 13.58 22.80 -15.39
C THR A 629 14.58 23.32 -14.35
N GLU A 630 14.71 24.65 -14.19
CA GLU A 630 15.58 25.25 -13.16
C GLU A 630 15.10 24.90 -11.74
N LEU A 631 13.79 24.86 -11.50
CA LEU A 631 13.21 24.41 -10.23
C LEU A 631 13.52 22.94 -9.95
N VAL A 632 13.51 22.08 -10.98
CA VAL A 632 13.88 20.66 -10.84
C VAL A 632 15.36 20.53 -10.47
N ILE A 633 16.27 21.26 -11.12
CA ILE A 633 17.70 21.26 -10.76
C ILE A 633 17.91 21.77 -9.33
N THR A 634 17.27 22.89 -8.99
CA THR A 634 17.34 23.49 -7.65
C THR A 634 16.84 22.51 -6.58
N SER A 635 15.77 21.78 -6.87
CA SER A 635 15.24 20.75 -5.99
C SER A 635 16.20 19.58 -5.79
N GLY A 636 16.89 19.12 -6.84
CA GLY A 636 17.91 18.08 -6.76
C GLY A 636 19.07 18.49 -5.85
N VAL A 637 19.54 19.74 -5.98
CA VAL A 637 20.56 20.31 -5.08
C VAL A 637 20.05 20.37 -3.64
N LEU A 638 18.81 20.83 -3.43
CA LEU A 638 18.19 20.88 -2.09
C LEU A 638 18.08 19.48 -1.46
N ILE A 639 17.69 18.46 -2.24
CA ILE A 639 17.60 17.05 -1.80
C ILE A 639 18.96 16.54 -1.31
N VAL A 640 20.04 16.84 -2.05
CA VAL A 640 21.41 16.48 -1.65
C VAL A 640 21.83 17.23 -0.38
N ILE A 641 21.52 18.53 -0.26
CA ILE A 641 21.81 19.33 0.95
C ILE A 641 21.06 18.76 2.16
N MET A 642 19.79 18.41 2.03
CA MET A 642 19.00 17.80 3.11
C MET A 642 19.58 16.45 3.54
N GLY A 643 19.98 15.60 2.57
CA GLY A 643 20.66 14.35 2.87
C GLY A 643 22.00 14.56 3.57
N ALA A 644 22.79 15.55 3.16
CA ALA A 644 24.05 15.91 3.79
C ALA A 644 23.85 16.46 5.22
N ALA A 645 22.83 17.28 5.44
CA ALA A 645 22.47 17.81 6.75
C ALA A 645 22.00 16.72 7.71
N ALA A 646 21.16 15.78 7.24
CA ALA A 646 20.74 14.63 8.02
C ALA A 646 21.94 13.74 8.42
N ARG A 647 22.88 13.52 7.49
CA ARG A 647 24.13 12.78 7.75
C ARG A 647 25.07 13.52 8.70
N TRP A 648 25.14 14.84 8.59
CA TRP A 648 25.91 15.69 9.51
C TRP A 648 25.34 15.66 10.93
N LEU A 649 24.01 15.70 11.07
CA LEU A 649 23.30 15.54 12.35
C LEU A 649 23.57 14.16 12.97
N ASP A 650 23.55 13.10 12.16
CA ASP A 650 23.86 11.74 12.61
C ASP A 650 25.28 11.67 13.19
N PHE A 651 26.26 12.23 12.48
CA PHE A 651 27.67 12.27 12.91
C PHE A 651 27.92 13.11 14.16
N HIS A 652 27.24 14.26 14.32
CA HIS A 652 27.41 15.14 15.49
C HIS A 652 26.52 14.76 16.68
N SER A 653 25.66 13.74 16.53
CA SER A 653 24.78 13.25 17.60
C SER A 653 25.54 12.56 18.75
N GLU A 654 26.79 12.14 18.52
CA GLU A 654 27.64 11.40 19.47
C GLU A 654 27.87 12.14 20.81
N GLY A 655 27.73 13.48 20.83
CA GLY A 655 27.93 14.30 22.03
C GLY A 655 26.69 14.57 22.91
N ASN A 656 25.47 14.29 22.43
CA ASN A 656 24.24 14.69 23.11
C ASN A 656 23.37 13.49 23.49
N LYS A 657 23.27 13.18 24.79
CA LYS A 657 22.56 12.00 25.36
C LYS A 657 21.13 11.82 24.84
N TYR A 658 20.45 12.90 24.46
CA TYR A 658 19.09 12.86 23.95
C TYR A 658 19.00 12.43 22.48
N TRP A 659 19.87 12.93 21.61
CA TRP A 659 19.93 12.55 20.20
C TRP A 659 20.40 11.10 20.02
N MET A 660 21.32 10.63 20.88
CA MET A 660 21.68 9.21 20.96
C MET A 660 20.48 8.28 21.23
N ASN A 661 19.51 8.71 22.05
CA ASN A 661 18.31 7.93 22.36
C ASN A 661 17.22 7.99 21.28
N ILE A 662 17.25 9.01 20.39
CA ILE A 662 16.30 9.17 19.28
C ILE A 662 16.86 8.53 17.98
N CYS A 663 18.16 8.67 17.71
CA CYS A 663 18.80 8.18 16.50
C CYS A 663 19.35 6.74 16.59
N PHE A 664 19.33 6.13 17.78
CA PHE A 664 19.66 4.71 18.03
C PHE A 664 20.91 4.22 17.26
N HIS A 665 22.05 4.86 17.49
CA HIS A 665 23.32 4.37 16.97
C HIS A 665 23.81 3.16 17.79
N GLY A 666 23.64 1.94 17.24
CA GLY A 666 24.60 0.88 17.48
C GLY A 666 25.87 1.23 16.69
N LYS A 667 27.03 1.30 17.37
CA LYS A 667 28.34 1.61 16.76
C LYS A 667 28.81 0.52 15.77
N GLU A 668 28.12 0.32 14.65
CA GLU A 668 28.72 -0.33 13.49
C GLU A 668 29.05 0.70 12.42
N LYS A 669 30.25 0.60 11.87
CA LYS A 669 30.69 1.38 10.71
C LYS A 669 29.84 1.05 9.48
N LEU A 670 29.65 2.05 8.62
CA LEU A 670 28.92 1.96 7.34
C LEU A 670 29.23 0.66 6.59
N LYS A 671 28.17 -0.10 6.27
CA LYS A 671 28.17 -1.23 5.33
C LYS A 671 28.82 -0.87 3.99
N PHE A 672 28.53 0.33 3.52
CA PHE A 672 29.05 0.93 2.29
C PHE A 672 29.28 2.43 2.53
N PRO A 673 30.49 2.88 2.89
CA PRO A 673 30.78 4.30 3.11
C PRO A 673 30.49 5.16 1.87
N MET A 674 30.53 4.55 0.69
CA MET A 674 30.24 5.16 -0.59
C MET A 674 28.74 5.28 -0.94
N LEU A 675 27.83 4.63 -0.20
CA LEU A 675 26.40 4.55 -0.59
C LEU A 675 25.76 5.94 -0.71
N PHE A 676 25.99 6.81 0.28
CA PHE A 676 25.48 8.19 0.25
C PHE A 676 26.00 8.96 -0.97
N TYR A 677 27.29 8.81 -1.30
CA TYR A 677 27.90 9.48 -2.44
C TYR A 677 27.36 8.96 -3.77
N ILE A 678 27.08 7.65 -3.89
CA ILE A 678 26.45 7.05 -5.07
C ILE A 678 25.00 7.53 -5.21
N GLN A 679 24.23 7.56 -4.12
CA GLN A 679 22.85 8.07 -4.13
C GLN A 679 22.81 9.56 -4.50
N ALA A 680 23.69 10.38 -3.91
CA ALA A 680 23.83 11.80 -4.25
C ALA A 680 24.26 12.01 -5.71
N LEU A 681 25.15 11.16 -6.25
CA LEU A 681 25.54 11.19 -7.65
C LEU A 681 24.35 10.90 -8.58
N PHE A 682 23.52 9.90 -8.26
CA PHE A 682 22.31 9.60 -9.05
C PHE A 682 21.27 10.72 -8.99
N VAL A 683 21.12 11.39 -7.84
CA VAL A 683 20.28 12.60 -7.73
C VAL A 683 20.84 13.74 -8.59
N GLY A 684 22.17 13.94 -8.59
CA GLY A 684 22.81 14.94 -9.45
C GLY A 684 22.65 14.63 -10.96
N LEU A 685 22.91 13.38 -11.36
CA LEU A 685 22.78 12.94 -12.75
C LEU A 685 21.34 13.06 -13.26
N SER A 686 20.35 12.62 -12.47
CA SER A 686 18.93 12.78 -12.83
C SER A 686 18.54 14.25 -12.99
N SER A 687 19.03 15.13 -12.11
CA SER A 687 18.80 16.57 -12.20
C SER A 687 19.37 17.21 -13.48
N ILE A 688 20.49 16.69 -14.00
CA ILE A 688 21.12 17.16 -15.25
C ILE A 688 20.41 16.57 -16.49
N MET A 689 19.95 15.32 -16.42
CA MET A 689 19.26 14.67 -17.55
C MET A 689 17.91 15.32 -17.89
N VAL A 690 17.23 15.93 -16.92
CA VAL A 690 15.96 16.63 -17.11
C VAL A 690 16.09 17.80 -18.11
N PRO A 691 16.92 18.85 -17.87
CA PRO A 691 17.06 19.95 -18.82
C PRO A 691 17.66 19.49 -20.16
N LEU A 692 18.56 18.51 -20.16
CA LEU A 692 19.17 17.97 -21.39
C LEU A 692 18.10 17.35 -22.31
N SER A 693 17.24 16.49 -21.76
CA SER A 693 16.17 15.84 -22.52
C SER A 693 15.10 16.85 -22.95
N THR A 694 14.79 17.84 -22.10
CA THR A 694 13.84 18.91 -22.44
C THR A 694 14.36 19.79 -23.57
N SER A 695 15.65 20.15 -23.60
CA SER A 695 16.25 20.97 -24.67
C SER A 695 16.11 20.30 -26.03
N HIS A 696 16.40 19.00 -26.11
CA HIS A 696 16.25 18.22 -27.36
C HIS A 696 14.80 18.23 -27.85
N ARG A 697 13.84 18.06 -26.93
CA ARG A 697 12.40 18.14 -27.24
C ARG A 697 12.02 19.53 -27.77
N THR A 698 12.45 20.60 -27.10
CA THR A 698 12.11 21.98 -27.51
C THR A 698 12.75 22.37 -28.83
N GLU A 699 13.91 21.81 -29.16
CA GLU A 699 14.60 22.01 -30.43
C GLU A 699 14.08 21.10 -31.56
N LYS A 700 13.01 20.32 -31.32
CA LYS A 700 12.45 19.31 -32.25
C LYS A 700 13.49 18.31 -32.77
N GLN A 701 14.49 17.99 -31.95
CA GLN A 701 15.49 16.98 -32.26
C GLN A 701 15.11 15.63 -31.68
N GLU A 702 15.45 14.54 -32.38
CA GLU A 702 15.24 13.19 -31.88
C GLU A 702 16.09 12.93 -30.63
N LEU A 703 15.46 12.39 -29.57
CA LEU A 703 16.17 12.02 -28.35
C LEU A 703 17.07 10.80 -28.61
N HIS A 704 18.38 10.96 -28.37
CA HIS A 704 19.32 9.85 -28.48
C HIS A 704 18.94 8.67 -27.58
N THR A 705 19.02 7.45 -28.13
CA THR A 705 18.71 6.18 -27.44
C THR A 705 19.56 5.97 -26.17
N TRP A 706 20.77 6.55 -26.15
CA TRP A 706 21.65 6.54 -24.98
C TRP A 706 21.07 7.32 -23.78
N HIS A 707 20.36 8.43 -24.02
CA HIS A 707 19.71 9.19 -22.95
C HIS A 707 18.58 8.37 -22.31
N GLN A 708 17.77 7.68 -23.13
CA GLN A 708 16.71 6.79 -22.65
C GLN A 708 17.28 5.66 -21.80
N LEU A 709 18.35 5.00 -22.26
CA LEU A 709 19.00 3.92 -21.51
C LEU A 709 19.54 4.42 -20.16
N ILE A 710 20.20 5.58 -20.14
CA ILE A 710 20.70 6.20 -18.89
C ILE A 710 19.55 6.48 -17.92
N ASN A 711 18.44 7.04 -18.40
CA ASN A 711 17.26 7.34 -17.56
C ASN A 711 16.65 6.07 -16.96
N TRP A 712 16.48 5.00 -17.75
CA TRP A 712 16.01 3.70 -17.27
C TRP A 712 16.93 3.08 -16.22
N LEU A 713 18.26 3.13 -16.44
CA LEU A 713 19.25 2.59 -15.50
C LEU A 713 19.25 3.38 -14.18
N ILE A 714 19.26 4.72 -14.23
CA ILE A 714 19.20 5.58 -13.04
C ILE A 714 17.93 5.32 -12.24
N ALA A 715 16.76 5.30 -12.90
CA ALA A 715 15.48 5.06 -12.25
C ALA A 715 15.41 3.68 -11.59
N GLY A 716 15.83 2.63 -12.29
CA GLY A 716 15.80 1.25 -11.77
C GLY A 716 16.77 1.02 -10.61
N PHE A 717 18.05 1.37 -10.78
CA PHE A 717 19.08 1.08 -9.77
C PHE A 717 18.93 1.91 -8.50
N SER A 718 18.53 3.19 -8.63
CA SER A 718 18.39 4.08 -7.46
C SER A 718 17.41 3.56 -6.41
N MET A 719 16.33 2.91 -6.82
CA MET A 719 15.30 2.38 -5.92
C MET A 719 15.72 1.12 -5.16
N ILE A 720 16.76 0.42 -5.64
CA ILE A 720 17.32 -0.77 -4.97
C ILE A 720 18.34 -0.37 -3.90
N LEU A 721 19.01 0.78 -4.07
CA LEU A 721 20.06 1.28 -3.17
C LEU A 721 19.64 1.38 -1.68
N PRO A 722 18.42 1.82 -1.32
CA PRO A 722 17.97 1.86 0.06
C PRO A 722 18.09 0.53 0.78
N LEU A 723 18.00 -0.62 0.09
CA LEU A 723 18.12 -1.94 0.71
C LEU A 723 19.48 -2.16 1.38
N PHE A 724 20.53 -1.48 0.90
CA PHE A 724 21.91 -1.59 1.41
C PHE A 724 22.25 -0.55 2.50
N SER A 725 21.31 0.30 2.88
CA SER A 725 21.53 1.36 3.87
C SER A 725 21.74 0.81 5.29
N GLU A 726 22.22 1.67 6.18
CA GLU A 726 22.34 1.34 7.59
C GLU A 726 20.98 1.22 8.27
N ASN A 727 21.01 0.64 9.46
CA ASN A 727 19.85 0.31 10.28
C ASN A 727 19.41 1.46 11.20
N GLY A 728 20.19 2.55 11.28
CA GLY A 728 19.80 3.73 12.03
C GLY A 728 18.54 4.34 11.43
N LEU A 729 17.59 4.76 12.27
CA LEU A 729 16.32 5.33 11.82
C LEU A 729 16.54 6.49 10.83
N LEU A 730 17.41 7.44 11.21
CA LEU A 730 17.70 8.62 10.39
C LEU A 730 18.47 8.26 9.11
N SER A 731 19.46 7.36 9.19
CA SER A 731 20.26 6.89 8.05
C SER A 731 19.42 6.08 7.04
N ARG A 732 18.54 5.18 7.52
CA ARG A 732 17.60 4.39 6.69
C ARG A 732 16.59 5.28 5.99
N LEU A 733 15.96 6.20 6.72
CA LEU A 733 14.99 7.14 6.16
C LEU A 733 15.62 8.06 5.12
N THR A 734 16.81 8.60 5.41
CA THR A 734 17.57 9.42 4.46
C THR A 734 17.94 8.64 3.21
N SER A 735 18.32 7.35 3.35
CA SER A 735 18.65 6.52 2.19
C SER A 735 17.42 6.14 1.35
N ILE A 736 16.26 5.86 1.97
CA ILE A 736 14.98 5.65 1.26
C ILE A 736 14.61 6.92 0.48
N PHE A 737 14.69 8.08 1.12
CA PHE A 737 14.46 9.37 0.48
C PHE A 737 15.40 9.60 -0.72
N LEU A 738 16.71 9.41 -0.55
CA LEU A 738 17.66 9.58 -1.66
C LEU A 738 17.56 8.50 -2.74
N GLY A 739 16.99 7.33 -2.44
CA GLY A 739 16.81 6.26 -3.42
C GLY A 739 15.62 6.46 -4.35
N PHE A 740 14.52 7.03 -3.87
CA PHE A 740 13.35 7.33 -4.71
C PHE A 740 13.43 8.70 -5.39
N ALA A 741 14.28 9.61 -4.90
CA ALA A 741 14.46 10.94 -5.47
C ALA A 741 14.85 10.95 -6.96
N PRO A 742 15.81 10.14 -7.47
CA PRO A 742 16.21 10.19 -8.87
C PRO A 742 15.07 9.85 -9.83
N THR A 743 14.28 8.82 -9.52
CA THR A 743 13.13 8.42 -10.33
C THR A 743 12.03 9.48 -10.31
N PHE A 744 11.78 10.09 -9.15
CA PHE A 744 10.80 11.17 -9.04
C PHE A 744 11.23 12.43 -9.81
N LEU A 745 12.51 12.81 -9.73
CA LEU A 745 13.07 13.94 -10.48
C LEU A 745 12.97 13.74 -11.99
N LEU A 746 13.32 12.54 -12.48
CA LEU A 746 13.18 12.20 -13.91
C LEU A 746 11.74 12.23 -14.41
N LEU A 747 10.74 12.08 -13.53
CA LEU A 747 9.32 12.16 -13.86
C LEU A 747 8.70 13.54 -13.50
N SER A 748 9.49 14.49 -13.01
CA SER A 748 9.03 15.83 -12.62
C SER A 748 9.39 16.89 -13.66
N ILE A 749 8.63 17.98 -13.70
CA ILE A 749 8.77 19.07 -14.69
C ILE A 749 8.89 20.46 -14.04
N GLY A 750 8.53 20.59 -12.76
CA GLY A 750 8.52 21.86 -12.05
C GLY A 750 8.60 21.69 -10.53
N TYR A 751 7.78 22.44 -9.78
CA TYR A 751 7.86 22.50 -8.31
C TYR A 751 7.47 21.19 -7.59
N GLU A 752 6.92 20.20 -8.28
CA GLU A 752 6.67 18.83 -7.77
C GLU A 752 7.87 18.27 -7.01
N ALA A 753 9.07 18.46 -7.57
CA ALA A 753 10.28 17.94 -6.98
C ALA A 753 10.65 18.64 -5.66
N LEU A 754 10.24 19.90 -5.47
CA LEU A 754 10.36 20.60 -4.18
C LEU A 754 9.33 20.08 -3.16
N PHE A 755 8.12 19.75 -3.61
CA PHE A 755 7.10 19.12 -2.75
C PHE A 755 7.59 17.79 -2.18
N TYR A 756 8.25 16.96 -3.00
CA TYR A 756 8.87 15.71 -2.54
C TYR A 756 9.85 15.93 -1.38
N GLY A 757 10.68 16.98 -1.47
CA GLY A 757 11.57 17.40 -0.39
C GLY A 757 10.82 17.84 0.86
N ALA A 758 9.81 18.71 0.72
CA ALA A 758 9.01 19.23 1.82
C ALA A 758 8.22 18.13 2.55
N LEU A 759 7.59 17.22 1.82
CA LEU A 759 6.88 16.06 2.38
C LEU A 759 7.82 15.18 3.22
N SER A 760 9.03 14.95 2.72
CA SER A 760 10.03 14.13 3.41
C SER A 760 10.51 14.76 4.71
N LEU A 761 10.66 16.08 4.75
CA LEU A 761 10.96 16.81 5.98
C LEU A 761 9.82 16.73 7.02
N VAL A 762 8.56 16.80 6.58
CA VAL A 762 7.40 16.65 7.47
C VAL A 762 7.33 15.23 8.04
N LEU A 763 7.57 14.19 7.22
CA LEU A 763 7.64 12.80 7.69
C LEU A 763 8.72 12.61 8.76
N MET A 764 9.92 13.14 8.52
CA MET A 764 11.00 13.15 9.50
C MET A 764 10.62 13.90 10.78
N SER A 765 9.98 15.06 10.65
CA SER A 765 9.53 15.87 11.79
C SER A 765 8.51 15.12 12.65
N TRP A 766 7.57 14.42 12.03
CA TRP A 766 6.52 13.67 12.71
C TRP A 766 7.05 12.45 13.47
N ILE A 767 7.99 11.71 12.87
CA ILE A 767 8.66 10.59 13.54
C ILE A 767 9.44 11.07 14.76
N ILE A 768 10.15 12.18 14.65
CA ILE A 768 10.84 12.79 15.80
C ILE A 768 9.82 13.17 16.87
N PHE A 769 8.69 13.80 16.48
CA PHE A 769 7.61 14.18 17.40
C PHE A 769 7.03 12.98 18.16
N GLU A 770 6.64 11.90 17.49
CA GLU A 770 6.08 10.71 18.16
C GLU A 770 7.09 10.02 19.08
N ASN A 771 8.35 9.91 18.64
CA ASN A 771 9.41 9.37 19.48
C ASN A 771 9.65 10.21 20.74
N THR A 772 9.63 11.54 20.65
CA THR A 772 9.77 12.41 21.83
C THR A 772 8.62 12.22 22.83
N LEU A 773 7.39 12.03 22.34
CA LEU A 773 6.20 11.85 23.17
C LEU A 773 6.17 10.48 23.87
N LEU A 774 6.61 9.43 23.17
CA LEU A 774 6.79 8.10 23.74
C LEU A 774 7.80 8.11 24.88
N GLN A 775 8.94 8.79 24.69
CA GLN A 775 9.98 8.91 25.72
C GLN A 775 9.50 9.68 26.94
N LEU A 776 8.77 10.80 26.75
CA LEU A 776 8.19 11.56 27.85
C LEU A 776 7.20 10.71 28.68
N THR A 777 6.42 9.87 28.00
CA THR A 777 5.47 8.96 28.66
C THR A 777 6.18 7.89 29.48
N LYS A 778 7.29 7.32 28.96
CA LYS A 778 8.16 6.39 29.70
C LYS A 778 8.79 7.06 30.92
N ALA A 779 9.33 8.27 30.78
CA ALA A 779 9.92 9.04 31.88
C ALA A 779 8.90 9.36 32.99
N LYS A 780 7.65 9.66 32.63
CA LYS A 780 6.56 9.90 33.59
C LYS A 780 6.13 8.62 34.33
N LYS A 781 6.13 7.47 33.68
CA LYS A 781 5.87 6.17 34.33
C LYS A 781 6.97 5.81 35.33
N MET A 782 8.24 6.02 34.95
CA MET A 782 9.40 5.75 35.81
C MET A 782 9.39 6.62 37.08
N SER A 783 8.96 7.89 36.96
CA SER A 783 8.85 8.82 38.10
C SER A 783 7.61 8.62 38.98
N SER A 784 6.57 7.94 38.50
CA SER A 784 5.40 7.57 39.34
C SER A 784 5.58 6.26 40.09
N ALA A 785 6.50 5.39 39.64
CA ALA A 785 6.77 4.09 40.25
C ALA A 785 7.47 4.18 41.61
N THR A 786 7.91 5.37 42.01
CA THR A 786 8.56 5.65 43.30
C THR A 786 7.58 5.80 44.47
N ASN A 787 6.25 5.87 44.25
CA ASN A 787 5.28 6.25 45.29
C ASN A 787 4.03 5.36 45.50
N MET A 788 3.93 4.14 44.96
CA MET A 788 2.84 3.21 45.33
C MET A 788 3.23 1.73 45.28
N ASP A 789 2.63 0.97 46.21
CA ASP A 789 2.87 -0.40 46.65
C ASP A 789 3.45 -1.42 45.64
N ALA A 790 4.43 -2.17 46.13
CA ALA A 790 5.27 -3.12 45.40
C ALA A 790 4.58 -4.45 44.99
N ASN A 791 3.26 -4.62 45.14
CA ASN A 791 2.59 -5.93 45.04
C ASN A 791 1.79 -6.22 43.75
N THR A 792 1.99 -5.49 42.66
CA THR A 792 1.33 -5.80 41.36
C THR A 792 2.26 -5.77 40.14
N LYS A 793 3.57 -5.97 40.32
CA LYS A 793 4.55 -6.03 39.22
C LYS A 793 4.83 -7.47 38.77
N LEU A 794 3.84 -8.13 38.16
CA LEU A 794 4.09 -9.29 37.30
C LEU A 794 2.91 -9.52 36.34
N GLU A 795 2.73 -8.66 35.34
CA GLU A 795 1.89 -9.03 34.18
C GLU A 795 2.33 -8.28 32.91
N ASN A 796 3.09 -9.01 32.09
CA ASN A 796 3.28 -8.94 30.62
C ASN A 796 3.78 -7.66 29.93
N GLY A 797 4.83 -7.86 29.11
CA GLY A 797 5.52 -6.88 28.28
C GLY A 797 4.85 -6.48 26.95
N ASP A 798 3.52 -6.59 26.82
CA ASP A 798 2.82 -6.09 25.62
C ASP A 798 2.12 -4.76 25.95
N ARG A 799 2.49 -3.67 25.25
CA ARG A 799 1.78 -2.38 25.36
C ARG A 799 0.39 -2.51 24.74
N PHE A 800 -0.66 -2.38 25.55
CA PHE A 800 -2.04 -2.26 25.05
C PHE A 800 -2.26 -0.94 24.31
N LEU A 801 -3.09 -0.98 23.27
CA LEU A 801 -3.51 0.20 22.51
C LEU A 801 -4.30 1.14 23.43
N GLN A 802 -3.90 2.42 23.46
CA GLN A 802 -4.59 3.46 24.24
C GLN A 802 -5.36 4.42 23.32
N LEU A 803 -6.37 5.11 23.86
CA LEU A 803 -7.12 6.12 23.11
C LEU A 803 -6.22 7.24 22.54
N SER A 804 -5.11 7.54 23.23
CA SER A 804 -4.13 8.52 22.75
C SER A 804 -3.47 8.11 21.43
N ASP A 805 -3.46 6.82 21.10
CA ASP A 805 -2.77 6.27 19.94
C ASP A 805 -3.59 6.47 18.65
N MET A 806 -4.87 6.86 18.75
CA MET A 806 -5.72 7.21 17.59
C MET A 806 -5.18 8.38 16.76
N ARG A 807 -4.31 9.23 17.32
CA ARG A 807 -3.68 10.32 16.57
C ARG A 807 -2.76 9.83 15.44
N ILE A 808 -2.14 8.65 15.62
CA ILE A 808 -1.19 8.08 14.67
C ILE A 808 -1.88 7.71 13.36
N PRO A 809 -2.95 6.87 13.34
CA PRO A 809 -3.65 6.55 12.10
C PRO A 809 -4.34 7.77 11.48
N LEU A 810 -4.85 8.72 12.27
CA LEU A 810 -5.44 9.95 11.74
C LEU A 810 -4.39 10.81 11.00
N THR A 811 -3.22 11.01 11.61
CA THR A 811 -2.15 11.80 10.98
C THR A 811 -1.58 11.07 9.77
N PHE A 812 -1.44 9.75 9.84
CA PHE A 812 -1.07 8.92 8.70
C PHE A 812 -2.06 9.09 7.54
N MET A 813 -3.37 9.08 7.80
CA MET A 813 -4.39 9.33 6.77
C MET A 813 -4.28 10.73 6.15
N VAL A 814 -4.02 11.77 6.95
CA VAL A 814 -3.80 13.13 6.43
C VAL A 814 -2.55 13.17 5.54
N LEU A 815 -1.41 12.62 6.01
CA LEU A 815 -0.15 12.59 5.25
C LEU A 815 -0.26 11.74 3.99
N PHE A 816 -1.01 10.64 4.03
CA PHE A 816 -1.29 9.78 2.88
C PHE A 816 -2.10 10.52 1.82
N ASN A 817 -3.17 11.22 2.20
CA ASN A 817 -3.94 12.02 1.23
C ASN A 817 -3.14 13.22 0.71
N VAL A 818 -2.33 13.87 1.53
CA VAL A 818 -1.48 15.00 1.08
C VAL A 818 -0.39 14.54 0.13
N ALA A 819 0.18 13.35 0.34
CA ALA A 819 1.10 12.73 -0.62
C ALA A 819 0.46 12.55 -2.02
N PHE A 820 -0.87 12.47 -2.09
CA PHE A 820 -1.65 12.35 -3.31
C PHE A 820 -2.10 13.70 -3.92
N PHE A 821 -2.69 14.58 -3.10
CA PHE A 821 -3.28 15.86 -3.55
C PHE A 821 -2.34 17.07 -3.45
N GLY A 822 -1.12 16.88 -2.94
CA GLY A 822 -0.19 17.97 -2.68
C GLY A 822 0.30 18.68 -3.93
N THR A 823 0.38 17.99 -5.08
CA THR A 823 0.92 18.55 -6.33
C THR A 823 -0.03 18.49 -7.53
N GLY A 824 -1.02 17.59 -7.56
CA GLY A 824 -1.90 17.39 -8.72
C GLY A 824 -3.38 17.21 -8.32
N ASN A 825 -4.26 17.22 -9.34
CA ASN A 825 -5.69 16.93 -9.19
C ASN A 825 -5.99 15.57 -9.82
N PHE A 826 -6.28 14.55 -8.99
CA PHE A 826 -6.51 13.18 -9.47
C PHE A 826 -7.74 13.04 -10.40
N ALA A 827 -8.71 13.96 -10.35
CA ALA A 827 -9.85 13.94 -11.27
C ALA A 827 -9.42 13.96 -12.76
N SER A 828 -8.16 14.31 -13.04
CA SER A 828 -7.57 14.30 -14.37
C SER A 828 -6.18 13.65 -14.32
N ILE A 829 -6.07 12.35 -14.63
CA ILE A 829 -4.76 11.73 -14.95
C ILE A 829 -4.11 12.44 -16.15
N ALA A 830 -4.93 13.04 -17.01
CA ALA A 830 -4.51 13.90 -18.11
C ALA A 830 -3.86 15.22 -17.66
N SER A 831 -4.03 15.66 -16.41
CA SER A 831 -3.30 16.82 -15.87
C SER A 831 -1.80 16.55 -15.69
N PHE A 832 -1.37 15.29 -15.74
CA PHE A 832 0.04 14.93 -15.69
C PHE A 832 0.69 14.98 -17.07
N GLU A 833 1.75 15.77 -17.19
CA GLU A 833 2.36 16.07 -18.47
C GLU A 833 3.10 14.85 -19.07
N ILE A 834 2.70 14.49 -20.29
CA ILE A 834 3.32 13.43 -21.11
C ILE A 834 4.80 13.74 -21.40
N SER A 835 5.20 15.00 -21.38
CA SER A 835 6.59 15.42 -21.62
C SER A 835 7.58 14.81 -20.63
N SER A 836 7.15 14.51 -19.40
CA SER A 836 7.98 13.84 -18.40
C SER A 836 8.29 12.39 -18.78
N VAL A 837 7.39 11.74 -19.51
CA VAL A 837 7.51 10.36 -20.00
C VAL A 837 8.38 10.28 -21.26
N TYR A 838 8.45 11.35 -22.06
CA TYR A 838 9.31 11.45 -23.25
C TYR A 838 10.79 11.09 -22.96
N ARG A 839 11.23 11.30 -21.72
CA ARG A 839 12.59 10.97 -21.24
C ARG A 839 12.87 9.47 -21.20
N PHE A 840 11.82 8.64 -21.15
CA PHE A 840 11.91 7.17 -21.09
C PHE A 840 11.53 6.51 -22.40
N ILE A 841 10.56 7.07 -23.14
CA ILE A 841 10.04 6.53 -24.38
C ILE A 841 9.68 7.67 -25.35
N THR A 842 10.04 7.51 -26.62
CA THR A 842 9.70 8.46 -27.69
C THR A 842 8.48 8.04 -28.50
N VAL A 843 8.16 6.74 -28.52
CA VAL A 843 6.99 6.19 -29.22
C VAL A 843 5.79 6.13 -28.27
N PHE A 844 4.63 6.58 -28.75
CA PHE A 844 3.39 6.57 -27.97
C PHE A 844 2.99 5.14 -27.60
N SER A 845 2.96 4.86 -26.30
CA SER A 845 2.53 3.58 -25.74
C SER A 845 1.65 3.83 -24.50
N PRO A 846 0.33 3.92 -24.67
CA PRO A 846 -0.57 4.46 -23.64
C PRO A 846 -0.50 3.68 -22.33
N PHE A 847 -0.36 2.36 -22.38
CA PHE A 847 -0.24 1.53 -21.17
C PHE A 847 1.05 1.77 -20.39
N LEU A 848 2.20 1.90 -21.07
CA LEU A 848 3.49 2.12 -20.42
C LEU A 848 3.60 3.57 -19.91
N MET A 849 3.08 4.53 -20.68
CA MET A 849 2.98 5.93 -20.28
C MET A 849 2.11 6.09 -19.03
N ALA A 850 0.91 5.50 -19.04
CA ALA A 850 0.03 5.49 -17.88
C ALA A 850 0.68 4.80 -16.68
N ALA A 851 1.38 3.67 -16.88
CA ALA A 851 2.09 2.99 -15.81
C ALA A 851 3.19 3.87 -15.18
N LEU A 852 3.96 4.62 -15.98
CA LEU A 852 4.99 5.54 -15.48
C LEU A 852 4.39 6.73 -14.73
N LEU A 853 3.26 7.28 -15.20
CA LEU A 853 2.53 8.35 -14.52
C LEU A 853 1.90 7.87 -13.20
N ILE A 854 1.28 6.69 -13.19
CA ILE A 854 0.79 6.05 -11.95
C ILE A 854 1.96 5.78 -11.00
N PHE A 855 3.10 5.34 -11.51
CA PHE A 855 4.28 5.10 -10.71
C PHE A 855 4.83 6.39 -10.07
N LYS A 856 4.85 7.50 -10.82
CA LYS A 856 5.17 8.84 -10.28
C LYS A 856 4.31 9.18 -9.07
N LEU A 857 3.00 8.97 -9.16
CA LEU A 857 2.05 9.22 -8.07
C LEU A 857 2.25 8.28 -6.88
N PHE A 858 2.77 7.09 -7.12
CA PHE A 858 2.99 6.08 -6.09
C PHE A 858 4.22 6.34 -5.22
N ILE A 859 5.21 7.08 -5.73
CA ILE A 859 6.47 7.35 -5.01
C ILE A 859 6.24 8.09 -3.67
N PRO A 860 5.49 9.21 -3.60
CA PRO A 860 5.15 9.85 -2.33
C PRO A 860 4.42 8.92 -1.35
N PHE A 861 3.52 8.05 -1.80
CA PHE A 861 2.85 7.06 -0.94
C PHE A 861 3.83 6.06 -0.33
N MET A 862 4.76 5.56 -1.15
CA MET A 862 5.79 4.64 -0.69
C MET A 862 6.63 5.26 0.41
N LEU A 863 6.97 6.56 0.32
CA LEU A 863 7.62 7.26 1.42
C LEU A 863 6.78 7.21 2.71
N VAL A 864 5.50 7.58 2.66
CA VAL A 864 4.62 7.58 3.84
C VAL A 864 4.50 6.17 4.45
N ILE A 865 4.33 5.14 3.60
CA ILE A 865 4.21 3.74 4.02
C ILE A 865 5.51 3.26 4.70
N PHE A 866 6.67 3.46 4.08
CA PHE A 866 7.94 3.01 4.65
C PHE A 866 8.26 3.70 5.98
N ASN A 867 7.90 4.99 6.13
CA ASN A 867 8.03 5.71 7.40
C ASN A 867 7.17 5.07 8.51
N SER A 868 5.94 4.64 8.21
CA SER A 868 5.05 3.98 9.18
C SER A 868 5.46 2.53 9.54
N GLY A 869 6.06 1.78 8.61
CA GLY A 869 6.48 0.40 8.83
C GLY A 869 7.67 0.25 9.79
N VAL A 870 8.52 1.27 9.88
CA VAL A 870 9.68 1.29 10.80
C VAL A 870 9.24 1.41 12.26
N GLU A 871 8.09 2.02 12.56
CA GLU A 871 7.51 2.09 13.92
C GLU A 871 6.91 0.74 14.37
N LEU A 872 6.44 -0.12 13.45
CA LEU A 872 5.76 -1.38 13.76
C LEU A 872 6.72 -2.58 13.92
N ALA A 873 7.84 -2.58 13.19
CA ALA A 873 8.80 -3.69 13.18
C ALA A 873 9.59 -3.83 14.50
N SER A 874 9.64 -2.78 15.33
CA SER A 874 10.41 -2.79 16.58
C SER A 874 9.73 -3.54 17.74
N SER A 875 8.53 -4.10 17.55
CA SER A 875 7.68 -4.58 18.67
C SER A 875 7.45 -6.10 18.72
N VAL A 876 8.09 -6.93 17.88
CA VAL A 876 7.64 -8.33 17.64
C VAL A 876 8.69 -9.43 17.90
N VAL A 877 9.85 -9.17 18.51
CA VAL A 877 10.98 -10.12 18.44
C VAL A 877 11.55 -10.50 19.84
N ASP A 878 11.13 -11.65 20.38
CA ASP A 878 11.52 -12.24 21.69
C ASP A 878 12.50 -13.43 21.52
N SER A 879 13.53 -13.56 22.38
CA SER A 879 14.29 -14.81 22.59
C SER A 879 14.24 -15.25 24.06
N GLU A 880 13.59 -16.37 24.37
CA GLU A 880 13.34 -16.83 25.76
C GLU A 880 14.38 -17.83 26.32
N LEU A 881 15.41 -18.25 25.56
CA LEU A 881 16.26 -19.41 25.94
C LEU A 881 17.30 -19.15 27.05
N LEU A 882 17.97 -17.99 27.05
CA LEU A 882 18.92 -17.62 28.11
C LEU A 882 18.19 -17.36 29.44
N ASP A 883 17.02 -16.74 29.36
CA ASP A 883 16.12 -16.50 30.49
C ASP A 883 15.64 -17.82 31.11
N GLN A 884 15.22 -18.78 30.28
CA GLN A 884 14.82 -20.11 30.74
C GLN A 884 15.98 -20.89 31.39
N SER A 885 17.19 -20.80 30.82
CA SER A 885 18.39 -21.47 31.37
C SER A 885 18.81 -20.86 32.71
N TRP A 886 18.85 -19.53 32.79
CA TRP A 886 19.21 -18.81 34.02
C TRP A 886 18.14 -18.93 35.11
N SER A 887 16.86 -18.86 34.75
CA SER A 887 15.75 -19.09 35.67
C SER A 887 15.80 -20.50 36.27
N SER A 888 16.19 -21.51 35.48
CA SER A 888 16.39 -22.89 35.97
C SER A 888 17.53 -22.98 37.01
N ILE A 889 18.63 -22.26 36.80
CA ILE A 889 19.73 -22.13 37.77
C ILE A 889 19.26 -21.43 39.05
N CYS A 890 18.56 -20.30 38.94
CA CYS A 890 18.05 -19.55 40.09
C CYS A 890 17.07 -20.38 40.93
N ASN A 891 16.16 -21.10 40.27
CA ASN A 891 15.23 -22.02 40.93
C ASN A 891 15.97 -23.11 41.72
N LEU A 892 17.06 -23.64 41.17
CA LEU A 892 17.87 -24.64 41.85
C LEU A 892 18.59 -24.07 43.08
N TYR A 893 19.17 -22.86 42.99
CA TYR A 893 19.74 -22.17 44.16
C TYR A 893 18.72 -21.91 45.26
N THR A 894 17.50 -21.46 44.91
CA THR A 894 16.45 -21.20 45.91
C THR A 894 16.03 -22.45 46.67
N GLU A 895 15.98 -23.61 46.00
CA GLU A 895 15.62 -24.88 46.64
C GLU A 895 16.73 -25.37 47.57
N VAL A 896 18.00 -25.30 47.13
CA VAL A 896 19.17 -25.64 47.96
C VAL A 896 19.25 -24.76 49.22
N ASN A 897 18.93 -23.48 49.11
CA ASN A 897 18.94 -22.54 50.24
C ASN A 897 17.71 -22.65 51.17
N SER A 898 16.63 -23.31 50.74
CA SER A 898 15.37 -23.42 51.50
C SER A 898 15.33 -24.56 52.53
N HIS A 899 16.31 -25.47 52.53
CA HIS A 899 16.43 -26.57 53.50
C HIS A 899 17.77 -26.53 54.27
N PRO A 900 17.94 -25.62 55.25
CA PRO A 900 19.20 -25.45 55.99
C PRO A 900 19.53 -26.55 57.03
N HIS A 901 18.67 -27.56 57.22
CA HIS A 901 18.77 -28.52 58.34
C HIS A 901 18.99 -30.00 57.95
N GLN A 902 19.36 -30.32 56.72
CA GLN A 902 19.83 -31.67 56.37
C GLN A 902 21.29 -31.66 55.89
N GLN A 903 22.14 -32.22 56.76
CA GLN A 903 23.40 -32.92 56.55
C GLN A 903 24.30 -32.50 55.36
N SER A 904 25.52 -32.04 55.71
CA SER A 904 26.75 -31.96 54.88
C SER A 904 26.52 -31.63 53.40
N PRO A 905 26.76 -30.37 52.95
CA PRO A 905 26.45 -29.98 51.59
C PRO A 905 27.20 -30.88 50.62
N SER A 906 26.46 -31.66 49.82
CA SER A 906 27.01 -32.30 48.65
C SER A 906 27.67 -31.20 47.80
N PRO A 907 28.94 -31.38 47.37
CA PRO A 907 29.69 -30.30 46.72
C PRO A 907 29.05 -29.83 45.40
N ALA A 908 28.17 -30.65 44.81
CA ALA A 908 27.36 -30.31 43.66
C ALA A 908 25.95 -30.94 43.75
N THR A 909 24.96 -30.28 43.14
CA THR A 909 23.56 -30.75 43.02
C THR A 909 23.06 -30.47 41.60
N PHE A 910 22.17 -31.34 41.07
CA PHE A 910 21.56 -31.15 39.76
C PHE A 910 20.04 -31.32 39.80
N LYS A 911 19.33 -30.70 38.85
CA LYS A 911 17.89 -30.88 38.68
C LYS A 911 17.48 -30.82 37.20
N ILE A 912 16.45 -31.59 36.88
CA ILE A 912 15.89 -31.70 35.53
C ILE A 912 14.58 -30.91 35.48
N PHE A 913 14.50 -29.95 34.57
CA PHE A 913 13.33 -29.14 34.27
C PHE A 913 12.76 -29.56 32.91
N LYS A 914 11.60 -30.21 32.92
CA LYS A 914 10.88 -30.56 31.68
C LYS A 914 9.90 -29.45 31.31
N GLN A 915 10.12 -28.80 30.18
CA GLN A 915 9.22 -27.81 29.59
C GLN A 915 8.58 -28.38 28.31
N HIS A 916 7.50 -27.77 27.81
CA HIS A 916 6.62 -28.37 26.78
C HIS A 916 7.32 -28.78 25.47
N ASN A 917 8.50 -28.23 25.13
CA ASN A 917 9.30 -28.55 23.93
C ASN A 917 10.82 -28.63 24.20
N LEU A 918 11.27 -28.60 25.46
CA LEU A 918 12.68 -28.45 25.83
C LEU A 918 12.93 -29.06 27.21
N THR A 919 13.99 -29.85 27.33
CA THR A 919 14.45 -30.36 28.63
C THR A 919 15.70 -29.60 29.04
N ILE A 920 15.71 -29.02 30.25
CA ILE A 920 16.86 -28.29 30.80
C ILE A 920 17.39 -29.03 32.02
N ILE A 921 18.67 -29.38 32.03
CA ILE A 921 19.37 -29.95 33.20
C ILE A 921 20.26 -28.86 33.77
N ALA A 922 19.97 -28.41 34.99
CA ALA A 922 20.77 -27.37 35.66
C ALA A 922 21.66 -27.99 36.73
N PHE A 923 22.91 -27.55 36.79
CA PHE A 923 23.92 -27.92 37.78
C PHE A 923 24.34 -26.71 38.62
N VAL A 924 24.37 -26.89 39.93
CA VAL A 924 24.75 -25.84 40.90
C VAL A 924 25.69 -26.44 41.94
N THR A 925 26.69 -25.66 42.35
CA THR A 925 27.59 -25.97 43.47
C THR A 925 27.37 -24.95 44.59
N SER A 926 27.80 -25.27 45.80
CA SER A 926 27.69 -24.31 46.91
C SER A 926 28.51 -23.04 46.59
N PRO A 927 27.95 -21.82 46.76
CA PRO A 927 28.63 -20.56 46.42
C PRO A 927 29.98 -20.37 47.12
N ILE A 928 30.15 -20.98 48.30
CA ILE A 928 31.34 -20.89 49.14
C ILE A 928 32.42 -21.89 48.70
N TYR A 929 32.03 -22.99 48.07
CA TYR A 929 32.91 -24.11 47.73
C TYR A 929 33.90 -23.77 46.59
N THR A 930 33.45 -23.00 45.59
CA THR A 930 34.25 -22.67 44.40
C THR A 930 35.44 -21.75 44.72
N PRO A 931 35.28 -20.62 45.45
CA PRO A 931 36.41 -19.75 45.80
C PRO A 931 37.37 -20.38 46.81
N GLN A 932 36.86 -21.12 47.81
CA GLN A 932 37.70 -21.77 48.84
C GLN A 932 38.63 -22.82 48.24
N HIS A 933 38.14 -23.65 47.31
CA HIS A 933 38.94 -24.70 46.67
C HIS A 933 39.97 -24.13 45.69
N LEU A 934 39.65 -23.02 45.00
CA LEU A 934 40.56 -22.34 44.09
C LEU A 934 41.65 -21.53 44.82
N GLN A 935 41.37 -21.00 46.03
CA GLN A 935 42.35 -20.31 46.88
C GLN A 935 43.29 -21.26 47.66
N GLN A 936 42.83 -22.44 48.09
CA GLN A 936 43.63 -23.33 48.94
C GLN A 936 44.65 -24.20 48.18
N GLN A 937 44.45 -24.49 46.89
CA GLN A 937 45.28 -25.44 46.12
C GLN A 937 46.11 -24.82 44.97
N GLY A 938 46.15 -23.49 44.85
CA GLY A 938 47.13 -22.81 43.98
C GLY A 938 46.99 -23.04 42.48
N GLY A 939 45.80 -23.38 41.96
CA GLY A 939 45.48 -23.35 40.53
C GLY A 939 46.30 -24.28 39.61
N GLN A 940 47.09 -25.21 40.14
CA GLN A 940 47.92 -26.16 39.37
C GLN A 940 47.45 -27.63 39.45
N ASP A 941 46.20 -27.87 39.81
CA ASP A 941 45.68 -29.23 40.03
C ASP A 941 44.96 -29.79 38.79
N LEU A 942 45.75 -30.10 37.76
CA LEU A 942 45.32 -30.77 36.52
C LEU A 942 45.54 -32.29 36.64
N LEU A 943 44.46 -33.07 36.61
CA LEU A 943 44.52 -34.53 36.56
C LEU A 943 44.72 -34.99 35.11
N THR A 944 45.81 -35.70 34.83
CA THR A 944 46.05 -36.29 33.50
C THR A 944 45.12 -37.48 33.24
N SER A 945 44.89 -37.80 31.97
CA SER A 945 44.09 -38.97 31.56
C SER A 945 44.61 -40.29 32.12
N ALA A 946 45.93 -40.43 32.34
CA ALA A 946 46.52 -41.59 33.00
C ALA A 946 46.13 -41.66 34.50
N THR A 947 46.10 -40.51 35.18
CA THR A 947 45.66 -40.39 36.58
C THR A 947 44.17 -40.67 36.73
N LEU A 948 43.34 -40.21 35.79
CA LEU A 948 41.90 -40.48 35.76
C LEU A 948 41.58 -41.97 35.60
N LYS A 949 42.33 -42.67 34.73
CA LYS A 949 42.27 -44.13 34.60
C LYS A 949 42.67 -44.84 35.89
N ALA A 950 43.74 -44.37 36.55
CA ALA A 950 44.19 -44.93 37.82
C ALA A 950 43.19 -44.69 38.97
N GLN A 951 42.36 -43.64 38.88
CA GLN A 951 41.29 -43.31 39.84
C GLN A 951 39.92 -43.93 39.48
N ASN A 952 39.89 -44.96 38.63
CA ASN A 952 38.66 -45.66 38.20
C ASN A 952 37.62 -44.77 37.48
N PHE A 953 38.03 -43.70 36.80
CA PHE A 953 37.13 -42.86 36.00
C PHE A 953 37.50 -42.88 34.49
N PRO A 954 37.33 -44.01 33.77
CA PRO A 954 37.69 -44.14 32.35
C PRO A 954 36.68 -43.45 31.40
N HIS A 955 35.65 -42.78 31.94
CA HIS A 955 34.52 -42.28 31.18
C HIS A 955 34.82 -41.13 30.21
N LEU A 956 36.05 -40.60 30.22
CA LEU A 956 36.52 -39.55 29.31
C LEU A 956 37.69 -40.02 28.42
N ASP A 957 38.02 -41.32 28.44
CA ASP A 957 39.14 -41.89 27.69
C ASP A 957 39.01 -41.74 26.17
N PHE A 958 37.77 -41.58 25.68
CA PHE A 958 37.46 -41.33 24.27
C PHE A 958 38.10 -40.05 23.71
N LEU A 959 38.53 -39.12 24.56
CA LEU A 959 39.22 -37.89 24.18
C LEU A 959 40.70 -38.14 23.81
N CYS A 960 41.25 -39.31 24.14
CA CYS A 960 42.59 -39.74 23.71
C CYS A 960 42.53 -40.35 22.30
N SER A 961 43.43 -39.93 21.41
CA SER A 961 43.56 -40.45 20.04
C SER A 961 45.04 -40.64 19.66
N ARG A 962 45.33 -41.28 18.51
CA ARG A 962 46.73 -41.40 18.03
C ARG A 962 47.44 -40.05 17.90
N GLY A 963 46.70 -38.97 17.63
CA GLY A 963 47.23 -37.60 17.52
C GLY A 963 47.13 -36.77 18.81
N ASN A 964 46.56 -37.33 19.88
CA ASN A 964 46.41 -36.68 21.19
C ASN A 964 46.44 -37.74 22.31
N PRO A 965 47.63 -38.17 22.76
CA PRO A 965 47.77 -39.34 23.63
C PRO A 965 47.35 -39.08 25.10
N SER A 966 47.29 -37.82 25.53
CA SER A 966 46.95 -37.43 26.90
C SER A 966 46.23 -36.08 26.92
N PHE A 967 45.30 -35.91 27.86
CA PHE A 967 44.66 -34.64 28.19
C PHE A 967 44.62 -34.48 29.72
N SER A 968 44.41 -33.26 30.19
CA SER A 968 44.31 -32.97 31.62
C SER A 968 43.07 -32.13 31.94
N ILE A 969 42.43 -32.41 33.08
CA ILE A 969 41.19 -31.74 33.54
C ILE A 969 41.35 -31.28 34.98
N HIS A 970 40.76 -30.14 35.33
CA HIS A 970 40.72 -29.58 36.67
C HIS A 970 40.13 -30.57 37.69
N SER A 971 40.91 -30.89 38.73
CA SER A 971 40.59 -31.93 39.72
C SER A 971 39.21 -31.76 40.36
N ALA A 972 38.87 -30.55 40.83
CA ALA A 972 37.61 -30.28 41.52
C ALA A 972 36.37 -30.47 40.62
N ALA A 973 36.50 -30.26 39.31
CA ALA A 973 35.40 -30.48 38.37
C ALA A 973 35.16 -31.98 38.19
N VAL A 974 36.23 -32.78 38.14
CA VAL A 974 36.16 -34.24 38.03
C VAL A 974 35.66 -34.87 39.32
N SER A 975 36.17 -34.48 40.49
CA SER A 975 35.70 -34.99 41.78
C SER A 975 34.21 -34.68 41.99
N SER A 976 33.76 -33.48 41.63
CA SER A 976 32.35 -33.10 41.73
C SER A 976 31.47 -33.81 40.72
N PHE A 977 31.97 -34.06 39.49
CA PHE A 977 31.26 -34.82 38.48
C PHE A 977 31.15 -36.30 38.85
N ALA A 978 32.22 -36.91 39.38
CA ALA A 978 32.26 -38.30 39.81
C ALA A 978 31.24 -38.59 40.93
N LEU A 979 31.07 -37.65 41.87
CA LEU A 979 30.06 -37.76 42.94
C LEU A 979 28.62 -37.75 42.41
N LEU A 980 28.35 -37.07 41.29
CA LEU A 980 27.03 -37.03 40.66
C LEU A 980 26.85 -38.10 39.58
N PHE A 981 27.93 -38.77 39.17
CA PHE A 981 27.95 -39.58 37.97
C PHE A 981 27.04 -40.80 38.08
N ASP A 982 27.02 -41.48 39.23
CA ASP A 982 26.18 -42.66 39.45
C ASP A 982 24.68 -42.29 39.46
N ASP A 983 24.30 -41.15 40.05
CA ASP A 983 22.93 -40.63 40.04
C ASP A 983 22.49 -40.18 38.62
N LEU A 984 23.39 -39.57 37.86
CA LEU A 984 23.18 -39.18 36.47
C LEU A 984 23.06 -40.41 35.55
N LYS A 985 23.85 -41.47 35.81
CA LYS A 985 23.84 -42.74 35.08
C LYS A 985 22.64 -43.62 35.43
N ALA A 986 22.01 -43.43 36.59
CA ALA A 986 20.74 -44.07 36.94
C ALA A 986 19.51 -43.37 36.33
N SER A 987 19.65 -42.13 35.87
CA SER A 987 18.60 -41.32 35.25
C SER A 987 18.36 -41.46 33.71
N PRO A 988 19.11 -42.24 32.89
CA PRO A 988 19.04 -42.17 31.42
C PRO A 988 17.76 -42.77 30.82
N HIS A 989 17.02 -43.62 31.56
CA HIS A 989 15.69 -44.09 31.14
C HIS A 989 14.65 -42.97 30.97
N GLN A 990 14.98 -41.72 31.34
CA GLN A 990 14.13 -40.54 31.15
C GLN A 990 14.47 -39.64 29.94
N PHE A 991 15.62 -39.84 29.29
CA PHE A 991 16.14 -38.93 28.25
C PHE A 991 16.36 -39.58 26.89
N LEU A 992 16.58 -40.89 26.89
CA LEU A 992 16.91 -41.68 25.71
C LEU A 992 15.80 -42.72 25.51
N VAL A 993 15.06 -42.61 24.41
CA VAL A 993 14.07 -43.62 24.01
C VAL A 993 14.76 -44.57 23.04
N SER A 994 14.82 -45.86 23.37
CA SER A 994 15.21 -46.89 22.40
C SER A 994 14.05 -47.14 21.45
N ARG A 995 14.21 -46.78 20.18
CA ARG A 995 13.27 -47.11 19.12
C ARG A 995 14.07 -47.72 17.97
N ASP A 996 13.78 -48.97 17.62
CA ASP A 996 14.41 -49.70 16.51
C ASP A 996 15.97 -49.71 16.57
N ASP A 997 16.54 -50.12 17.71
CA ASP A 997 18.00 -50.18 17.95
C ASP A 997 18.77 -48.84 17.82
N GLU A 998 18.08 -47.70 17.68
CA GLU A 998 18.65 -46.35 17.75
C GLU A 998 18.29 -45.63 19.06
N ILE A 999 19.30 -45.06 19.72
CA ILE A 999 19.17 -44.17 20.88
C ILE A 999 18.89 -42.75 20.39
N VAL A 1000 17.69 -42.23 20.62
CA VAL A 1000 17.25 -40.89 20.15
C VAL A 1000 16.77 -40.03 21.32
N LEU A 1001 17.17 -38.74 21.34
CA LEU A 1001 16.59 -37.74 22.24
C LEU A 1001 15.16 -37.38 21.81
N ASP A 1002 14.20 -37.54 22.72
CA ASP A 1002 12.77 -37.29 22.47
C ASP A 1002 12.43 -35.78 22.40
N SER A 1003 13.27 -34.94 23.01
CA SER A 1003 13.16 -33.46 22.98
C SER A 1003 14.55 -32.79 22.98
N PRO A 1004 14.67 -31.54 22.50
CA PRO A 1004 15.90 -30.76 22.64
C PRO A 1004 16.38 -30.70 24.10
N LEU A 1005 17.68 -30.93 24.31
CA LEU A 1005 18.29 -30.98 25.65
C LEU A 1005 19.29 -29.83 25.82
N ILE A 1006 19.05 -29.00 26.84
CA ILE A 1006 19.99 -28.00 27.32
C ILE A 1006 20.57 -28.48 28.64
N VAL A 1007 21.88 -28.42 28.75
CA VAL A 1007 22.62 -28.63 30.00
C VAL A 1007 23.17 -27.29 30.43
N THR A 1008 22.95 -26.86 31.67
CA THR A 1008 23.35 -25.53 32.13
C THR A 1008 23.91 -25.56 33.53
N GLY A 1009 24.69 -24.55 33.90
CA GLY A 1009 25.23 -24.42 35.25
C GLY A 1009 25.98 -23.12 35.47
N HIS A 1010 26.11 -22.73 36.74
CA HIS A 1010 26.83 -21.53 37.18
C HIS A 1010 28.13 -21.90 37.89
N ALA A 1011 29.21 -21.14 37.68
CA ALA A 1011 30.53 -21.36 38.28
C ALA A 1011 31.04 -22.81 38.05
N LEU A 1012 31.49 -23.50 39.11
CA LEU A 1012 31.93 -24.90 39.00
C LEU A 1012 30.80 -25.84 38.53
N GLY A 1013 29.53 -25.49 38.77
CA GLY A 1013 28.37 -26.18 38.19
C GLY A 1013 28.34 -26.12 36.66
N GLY A 1014 28.84 -25.03 36.06
CA GLY A 1014 29.05 -24.93 34.61
C GLY A 1014 30.15 -25.86 34.10
N SER A 1015 31.19 -26.10 34.91
CA SER A 1015 32.23 -27.07 34.58
C SER A 1015 31.70 -28.51 34.58
N ILE A 1016 30.88 -28.86 35.57
CA ILE A 1016 30.18 -30.15 35.64
C ILE A 1016 29.23 -30.32 34.46
N ALA A 1017 28.45 -29.30 34.12
CA ALA A 1017 27.57 -29.29 32.95
C ALA A 1017 28.34 -29.57 31.64
N SER A 1018 29.55 -29.04 31.52
CA SER A 1018 30.40 -29.26 30.35
C SER A 1018 30.93 -30.71 30.28
N LEU A 1019 31.41 -31.26 31.41
CA LEU A 1019 31.85 -32.66 31.48
C LEU A 1019 30.72 -33.65 31.21
N PHE A 1020 29.53 -33.39 31.75
CA PHE A 1020 28.35 -34.20 31.48
C PHE A 1020 27.93 -34.17 30.01
N THR A 1021 28.03 -33.01 29.36
CA THR A 1021 27.73 -32.87 27.93
C THR A 1021 28.75 -33.64 27.08
N LEU A 1022 30.05 -33.61 27.42
CA LEU A 1022 31.07 -34.42 26.73
C LEU A 1022 30.79 -35.92 26.83
N TRP A 1023 30.38 -36.40 28.01
CA TRP A 1023 30.00 -37.79 28.21
C TRP A 1023 28.77 -38.19 27.37
N LEU A 1024 27.74 -37.33 27.31
CA LEU A 1024 26.56 -37.56 26.47
C LEU A 1024 26.92 -37.63 24.97
N LEU A 1025 27.78 -36.73 24.52
CA LEU A 1025 28.22 -36.67 23.12
C LEU A 1025 28.97 -37.93 22.68
N ASP A 1026 29.77 -38.54 23.58
CA ASP A 1026 30.47 -39.79 23.27
C ASP A 1026 29.50 -40.97 23.13
N GLY A 1027 28.56 -41.13 24.06
CA GLY A 1027 27.53 -42.17 24.00
C GLY A 1027 26.70 -42.13 22.70
N MET A 1028 26.44 -40.93 22.18
CA MET A 1028 25.72 -40.76 20.90
C MET A 1028 26.56 -41.04 19.65
N SER A 1029 27.90 -40.94 19.75
CA SER A 1029 28.84 -41.10 18.64
C SER A 1029 29.14 -42.56 18.29
N GLN A 1030 28.93 -43.49 19.22
CA GLN A 1030 29.24 -44.92 19.06
C GLN A 1030 28.15 -45.74 18.33
N LEU A 1031 26.99 -45.14 17.98
CA LEU A 1031 25.91 -45.82 17.24
C LEU A 1031 26.02 -45.67 15.71
N PRO A 1032 26.00 -46.78 14.93
CA PRO A 1032 26.01 -46.76 13.47
C PRO A 1032 24.64 -46.33 12.90
N SER A 1033 24.55 -45.18 12.20
CA SER A 1033 23.26 -44.68 11.68
C SER A 1033 23.25 -44.53 10.15
N LYS A 1034 22.22 -45.09 9.50
CA LYS A 1034 21.92 -45.01 8.06
C LYS A 1034 21.18 -43.72 7.63
N LYS A 1035 21.03 -42.69 8.49
CA LYS A 1035 20.36 -41.40 8.16
C LYS A 1035 21.05 -40.17 8.81
N PRO A 1036 20.95 -38.95 8.23
CA PRO A 1036 21.89 -37.86 8.47
C PRO A 1036 21.51 -36.80 9.53
N SER A 1037 20.58 -37.02 10.46
CA SER A 1037 20.22 -35.97 11.45
C SER A 1037 20.12 -36.47 12.90
N LYS A 1038 21.25 -36.49 13.63
CA LYS A 1038 21.26 -36.71 15.10
C LYS A 1038 21.12 -35.36 15.83
N LYS A 1039 20.23 -35.28 16.82
CA LYS A 1039 20.04 -34.10 17.71
C LYS A 1039 21.05 -34.14 18.87
N LEU A 1040 22.02 -33.23 18.92
CA LEU A 1040 23.08 -33.10 19.93
C LEU A 1040 22.64 -32.21 21.11
N PRO A 1041 23.08 -32.46 22.34
CA PRO A 1041 22.81 -31.57 23.47
C PRO A 1041 23.56 -30.22 23.34
N LEU A 1042 23.01 -29.17 23.95
CA LEU A 1042 23.65 -27.85 24.09
C LEU A 1042 23.96 -27.53 25.55
N CYS A 1043 25.23 -27.24 25.82
CA CYS A 1043 25.72 -26.80 27.12
C CYS A 1043 25.77 -25.26 27.17
N ILE A 1044 25.05 -24.63 28.10
CA ILE A 1044 25.10 -23.18 28.37
C ILE A 1044 25.62 -22.95 29.78
N THR A 1045 26.83 -22.45 29.95
CA THR A 1045 27.41 -22.22 31.29
C THR A 1045 27.50 -20.73 31.61
N PHE A 1046 27.38 -20.35 32.86
CA PHE A 1046 27.52 -18.95 33.32
C PHE A 1046 28.67 -18.84 34.31
N GLY A 1047 29.68 -18.01 33.99
CA GLY A 1047 30.84 -17.76 34.86
C GLY A 1047 31.67 -18.99 35.21
N SER A 1048 31.73 -20.00 34.33
CA SER A 1048 32.47 -21.24 34.58
C SER A 1048 33.99 -21.01 34.47
N PRO A 1049 34.81 -21.59 35.38
CA PRO A 1049 36.25 -21.63 35.20
C PRO A 1049 36.65 -22.48 33.97
N LEU A 1050 37.88 -22.26 33.48
CA LEU A 1050 38.49 -23.10 32.45
C LEU A 1050 38.74 -24.52 32.99
N ILE A 1051 38.46 -25.53 32.16
CA ILE A 1051 38.29 -26.90 32.66
C ILE A 1051 39.50 -27.80 32.37
N GLY A 1052 40.22 -27.59 31.27
CA GLY A 1052 41.33 -28.48 30.92
C GLY A 1052 42.38 -27.85 30.03
N ASP A 1053 43.35 -28.68 29.65
CA ASP A 1053 44.56 -28.27 28.93
C ASP A 1053 44.41 -28.29 27.40
N SER A 1054 45.50 -27.99 26.70
CA SER A 1054 45.56 -28.07 25.23
C SER A 1054 45.27 -29.48 24.69
N GLY A 1055 45.52 -30.52 25.49
CA GLY A 1055 45.11 -31.88 25.19
C GLY A 1055 43.59 -32.03 25.19
N LEU A 1056 42.89 -31.46 26.17
CA LEU A 1056 41.42 -31.46 26.20
C LEU A 1056 40.84 -30.68 25.01
N HIS A 1057 41.36 -29.48 24.76
CA HIS A 1057 40.97 -28.67 23.61
C HIS A 1057 41.12 -29.46 22.29
N ARG A 1058 42.27 -30.09 22.08
CA ARG A 1058 42.56 -30.89 20.88
C ARG A 1058 41.65 -32.10 20.75
N GLY A 1059 41.33 -32.78 21.85
CA GLY A 1059 40.40 -33.91 21.87
C GLY A 1059 38.99 -33.53 21.42
N ILE A 1060 38.51 -32.35 21.81
CA ILE A 1060 37.21 -31.81 21.38
C ILE A 1060 37.28 -31.31 19.94
N SER A 1061 38.34 -30.58 19.58
CA SER A 1061 38.53 -29.99 18.24
C SER A 1061 38.72 -31.02 17.13
N GLN A 1062 39.23 -32.22 17.44
CA GLN A 1062 39.29 -33.35 16.48
C GLN A 1062 37.90 -33.86 16.06
N ARG A 1063 36.85 -33.59 16.85
CA ARG A 1063 35.47 -33.97 16.57
C ARG A 1063 34.67 -32.70 16.23
N SER A 1064 34.68 -32.31 14.96
CA SER A 1064 34.17 -31.01 14.47
C SER A 1064 32.72 -30.69 14.89
N THR A 1065 31.87 -31.68 15.11
CA THR A 1065 30.47 -31.50 15.54
C THR A 1065 30.33 -31.09 17.01
N TRP A 1066 31.29 -31.43 17.87
CA TRP A 1066 31.19 -31.23 19.33
C TRP A 1066 31.43 -29.80 19.76
N LYS A 1067 32.25 -29.04 19.01
CA LYS A 1067 32.49 -27.62 19.28
C LYS A 1067 31.19 -26.79 19.29
N SER A 1068 30.20 -27.21 18.48
CA SER A 1068 28.88 -26.57 18.42
C SER A 1068 27.97 -26.88 19.61
N SER A 1069 28.39 -27.71 20.57
CA SER A 1069 27.56 -28.05 21.73
C SER A 1069 27.86 -27.23 22.98
N PHE A 1070 28.77 -26.25 22.94
CA PHE A 1070 29.21 -25.51 24.14
C PHE A 1070 29.14 -23.99 23.96
N LEU A 1071 28.41 -23.31 24.85
CA LEU A 1071 28.27 -21.86 24.95
C LEU A 1071 28.58 -21.40 26.39
N HIS A 1072 29.63 -20.60 26.56
CA HIS A 1072 30.11 -20.13 27.85
C HIS A 1072 29.84 -18.63 28.02
N VAL A 1073 28.87 -18.25 28.86
CA VAL A 1073 28.51 -16.86 29.18
C VAL A 1073 29.38 -16.33 30.31
N VAL A 1074 30.14 -15.27 30.05
CA VAL A 1074 31.15 -14.72 30.98
C VAL A 1074 31.00 -13.20 31.08
N SER A 1075 31.03 -12.62 32.29
CA SER A 1075 31.07 -11.17 32.47
C SER A 1075 32.48 -10.61 32.28
N ASN A 1076 32.59 -9.38 31.78
CA ASN A 1076 33.83 -8.63 31.72
C ASN A 1076 34.38 -8.26 33.11
N HIS A 1077 33.56 -8.39 34.14
CA HIS A 1077 33.93 -8.21 35.54
C HIS A 1077 34.08 -9.54 36.29
N ASP A 1078 33.84 -10.68 35.63
CA ASP A 1078 33.93 -11.98 36.30
C ASP A 1078 35.39 -12.41 36.47
N PHE A 1079 35.75 -12.68 37.72
CA PHE A 1079 37.07 -13.15 38.12
C PHE A 1079 37.23 -14.67 37.97
N LEU A 1080 36.16 -15.46 38.04
CA LEU A 1080 36.25 -16.92 38.13
C LEU A 1080 36.88 -17.59 36.88
N PRO A 1081 36.54 -17.19 35.64
CA PRO A 1081 37.21 -17.71 34.44
C PRO A 1081 38.67 -17.25 34.29
N ARG A 1082 39.09 -16.23 35.06
CA ARG A 1082 40.41 -15.57 34.99
C ARG A 1082 41.37 -16.02 36.09
N LEU A 1083 40.84 -16.59 37.18
CA LEU A 1083 41.63 -17.05 38.32
C LEU A 1083 42.70 -18.08 37.94
N LEU A 1084 42.39 -18.97 36.98
CA LEU A 1084 43.30 -20.02 36.51
C LEU A 1084 44.35 -19.53 35.49
N THR A 1085 44.25 -18.29 34.97
CA THR A 1085 45.24 -17.70 34.05
C THR A 1085 46.23 -16.77 34.77
N ILE A 1086 45.82 -16.10 35.85
CA ILE A 1086 46.61 -15.07 36.56
C ILE A 1086 47.77 -15.65 37.41
N HIS A 1087 47.65 -16.86 37.98
CA HIS A 1087 48.67 -17.43 38.88
C HIS A 1087 49.94 -17.96 38.19
N SER A 1088 50.16 -17.67 36.90
CA SER A 1088 51.34 -18.12 36.15
C SER A 1088 52.40 -17.02 35.92
N SER A 1089 52.11 -15.75 36.25
CA SER A 1089 53.01 -14.63 35.94
C SER A 1089 54.12 -14.37 36.97
N SER A 1090 54.23 -15.14 38.06
CA SER A 1090 55.27 -14.97 39.09
C SER A 1090 56.50 -15.87 38.94
N SER A 1091 56.62 -16.67 37.87
CA SER A 1091 57.83 -17.43 37.56
C SER A 1091 58.06 -17.52 36.06
N SER A 1092 59.31 -17.29 35.63
CA SER A 1092 59.81 -17.28 34.26
C SER A 1092 59.17 -18.28 33.29
N SER A 1093 58.61 -17.75 32.19
CA SER A 1093 58.39 -18.39 30.88
C SER A 1093 57.57 -19.68 30.80
N SER A 1094 56.45 -19.82 31.52
CA SER A 1094 55.45 -20.86 31.22
C SER A 1094 54.08 -20.24 30.88
N SER A 1095 53.58 -20.55 29.68
CA SER A 1095 52.21 -20.26 29.25
C SER A 1095 51.20 -20.98 30.16
N SER A 1096 50.04 -20.38 30.44
CA SER A 1096 48.96 -21.01 31.21
C SER A 1096 48.64 -22.42 30.68
N ASN A 1097 48.60 -23.44 31.54
CA ASN A 1097 48.31 -24.83 31.14
C ASN A 1097 46.84 -25.06 30.75
N TYR A 1098 45.93 -24.12 31.03
CA TYR A 1098 44.51 -24.21 30.69
C TYR A 1098 44.22 -23.57 29.34
N GLU A 1099 43.39 -24.23 28.51
CA GLU A 1099 42.99 -23.72 27.19
C GLU A 1099 41.46 -23.67 27.06
N PRO A 1100 40.88 -22.55 26.57
CA PRO A 1100 39.44 -22.45 26.32
C PRO A 1100 38.96 -23.38 25.19
N PHE A 1101 37.74 -23.88 25.29
CA PHE A 1101 37.06 -24.63 24.23
C PHE A 1101 35.60 -24.18 24.10
N GLY A 1102 34.96 -24.48 22.97
CA GLY A 1102 33.59 -24.03 22.71
C GLY A 1102 33.51 -22.56 22.30
N THR A 1103 32.31 -21.98 22.42
CA THR A 1103 32.04 -20.58 22.08
C THR A 1103 31.84 -19.77 23.36
N PHE A 1104 32.58 -18.68 23.55
CA PHE A 1104 32.46 -17.80 24.71
C PHE A 1104 31.65 -16.56 24.37
N LEU A 1105 30.57 -16.30 25.11
CA LEU A 1105 29.78 -15.08 25.09
C LEU A 1105 30.29 -14.16 26.21
N MET A 1106 31.09 -13.15 25.86
CA MET A 1106 31.61 -12.16 26.82
C MET A 1106 30.66 -10.98 26.92
N CYS A 1107 30.25 -10.60 28.13
CA CYS A 1107 29.24 -9.59 28.42
C CYS A 1107 29.81 -8.46 29.29
N ASP A 1108 29.67 -7.22 28.86
CA ASP A 1108 29.96 -5.98 29.58
C ASP A 1108 28.64 -5.29 29.99
N GLU A 1109 28.71 -4.30 30.88
CA GLU A 1109 27.56 -3.42 31.22
C GLU A 1109 26.96 -2.74 29.96
N GLN A 1110 27.71 -2.70 28.84
CA GLN A 1110 27.33 -1.99 27.61
C GLN A 1110 27.39 -2.82 26.32
N SER A 1111 27.95 -4.05 26.29
CA SER A 1111 28.15 -4.84 25.04
C SER A 1111 28.30 -6.33 25.28
N CYS A 1112 28.00 -7.19 24.29
CA CYS A 1112 28.29 -8.61 24.37
C CYS A 1112 28.85 -9.16 23.05
N ASP A 1113 29.90 -10.00 23.11
CA ASP A 1113 30.61 -10.53 21.94
C ASP A 1113 30.82 -12.05 22.06
N CYS A 1114 30.59 -12.82 20.98
CA CYS A 1114 30.94 -14.25 20.93
C CYS A 1114 32.30 -14.49 20.28
N VAL A 1115 33.14 -15.25 20.96
CA VAL A 1115 34.49 -15.60 20.53
C VAL A 1115 34.64 -17.13 20.59
N GLY A 1116 34.96 -17.75 19.45
CA GLY A 1116 35.19 -19.20 19.35
C GLY A 1116 36.65 -19.57 19.04
N ASP A 1117 37.53 -18.58 18.92
CA ASP A 1117 38.98 -18.76 18.77
C ASP A 1117 39.63 -18.80 20.16
N PRO A 1118 40.29 -19.91 20.54
CA PRO A 1118 40.83 -20.09 21.88
C PRO A 1118 41.96 -19.09 22.21
N GLU A 1119 42.76 -18.66 21.24
CA GLU A 1119 43.84 -17.71 21.46
C GLU A 1119 43.29 -16.30 21.74
N ILE A 1120 42.24 -15.92 21.01
CA ILE A 1120 41.54 -14.64 21.23
C ILE A 1120 40.81 -14.66 22.58
N VAL A 1121 40.15 -15.77 22.94
CA VAL A 1121 39.52 -15.91 24.28
C VAL A 1121 40.57 -15.78 25.38
N SER A 1122 41.72 -16.44 25.25
CA SER A 1122 42.81 -16.38 26.23
C SER A 1122 43.40 -14.96 26.36
N ARG A 1123 43.59 -14.26 25.24
CA ARG A 1123 44.04 -12.85 25.24
C ARG A 1123 43.01 -11.92 25.88
N LEU A 1124 41.71 -12.10 25.61
CA LEU A 1124 40.66 -11.27 26.20
C LEU A 1124 40.48 -11.50 27.70
N LEU A 1125 40.63 -12.74 28.15
CA LEU A 1125 40.62 -13.08 29.59
C LEU A 1125 41.85 -12.53 30.33
N SER A 1126 42.97 -12.27 29.64
CA SER A 1126 44.21 -11.75 30.25
C SER A 1126 44.38 -10.21 30.19
N HIS A 1127 43.81 -9.51 29.19
CA HIS A 1127 44.08 -8.09 28.94
C HIS A 1127 43.36 -7.08 29.86
N LYS A 1128 42.40 -7.51 30.69
CA LYS A 1128 41.56 -6.64 31.56
C LYS A 1128 41.61 -7.04 33.04
N ALA A 1129 42.78 -7.39 33.55
CA ALA A 1129 42.99 -7.63 34.99
C ALA A 1129 43.12 -6.27 35.72
N SER A 1130 42.05 -5.83 36.37
CA SER A 1130 42.10 -4.76 37.37
C SER A 1130 42.20 -5.40 38.75
N ASP A 1131 43.05 -4.86 39.62
CA ASP A 1131 43.48 -5.38 40.94
C ASP A 1131 42.39 -5.46 42.04
N GLN A 1132 41.11 -5.66 41.69
CA GLN A 1132 40.03 -5.79 42.68
C GLN A 1132 39.42 -7.19 42.67
N LEU A 1133 39.58 -7.88 43.80
CA LEU A 1133 39.19 -9.27 44.04
C LEU A 1133 37.74 -9.33 44.57
N GLU A 1134 36.75 -9.08 43.72
CA GLU A 1134 35.34 -9.30 44.06
C GLU A 1134 34.71 -10.34 43.11
N SER A 1135 34.21 -11.44 43.67
CA SER A 1135 33.44 -12.44 42.92
C SER A 1135 32.04 -11.88 42.66
N LEU A 1136 31.61 -11.86 41.40
CA LEU A 1136 30.25 -11.46 41.04
C LEU A 1136 29.21 -12.37 41.71
N SER A 1137 28.20 -11.74 42.28
CA SER A 1137 27.05 -12.37 42.93
C SER A 1137 26.10 -13.02 41.91
N VAL A 1138 25.34 -14.04 42.33
CA VAL A 1138 24.27 -14.66 41.51
C VAL A 1138 23.27 -13.60 41.01
N ASP A 1139 23.06 -12.53 41.78
CA ASP A 1139 22.16 -11.44 41.41
C ASP A 1139 22.68 -10.60 40.23
N GLU A 1140 23.99 -10.52 39.99
CA GLU A 1140 24.58 -9.76 38.89
C GLU A 1140 24.43 -10.46 37.54
N TYR A 1141 24.54 -11.79 37.49
CA TYR A 1141 24.19 -12.56 36.29
C TYR A 1141 22.69 -12.52 36.01
N GLY A 1142 21.83 -12.44 37.04
CA GLY A 1142 20.40 -12.17 36.88
C GLY A 1142 20.12 -10.81 36.22
N LYS A 1143 20.75 -9.75 36.73
CA LYS A 1143 20.67 -8.41 36.12
C LYS A 1143 21.24 -8.39 34.71
N MET A 1144 22.30 -9.16 34.42
CA MET A 1144 22.87 -9.28 33.09
C MET A 1144 21.92 -9.95 32.09
N VAL A 1145 21.28 -11.05 32.47
CA VAL A 1145 20.29 -11.74 31.62
C VAL A 1145 19.05 -10.86 31.40
N GLU A 1146 18.60 -10.14 32.43
CA GLU A 1146 17.51 -9.17 32.34
C GLU A 1146 17.87 -7.94 31.49
N TYR A 1147 19.11 -7.46 31.61
CA TYR A 1147 19.65 -6.38 30.79
C TYR A 1147 19.72 -6.80 29.31
N LEU A 1148 20.25 -7.99 29.02
CA LEU A 1148 20.26 -8.57 27.68
C LEU A 1148 18.85 -8.66 27.08
N LYS A 1149 17.86 -9.08 27.88
CA LYS A 1149 16.44 -9.12 27.50
C LYS A 1149 15.90 -7.71 27.18
N SER A 1150 16.19 -6.74 28.04
CA SER A 1150 15.76 -5.35 27.84
C SER A 1150 16.36 -4.71 26.58
N ARG A 1151 17.55 -5.16 26.17
CA ARG A 1151 18.27 -4.63 25.02
C ARG A 1151 17.82 -5.24 23.69
N VAL A 1152 17.50 -6.53 23.66
CA VAL A 1152 16.88 -7.20 22.50
C VAL A 1152 15.51 -6.57 22.19
N ILE A 1153 14.74 -6.20 23.22
CA ILE A 1153 13.46 -5.48 23.09
C ILE A 1153 13.65 -4.06 22.50
N CYS A 1154 14.86 -3.49 22.58
CA CYS A 1154 15.16 -2.15 22.06
C CYS A 1154 15.79 -2.13 20.65
N GLN A 1155 16.26 -3.26 20.12
CA GLN A 1155 16.78 -3.37 18.75
C GLN A 1155 15.84 -4.21 17.90
N GLY A 1156 14.90 -3.51 17.25
CA GLY A 1156 14.03 -4.08 16.22
C GLY A 1156 14.80 -4.70 15.07
N SER A 1157 14.09 -5.49 14.29
CA SER A 1157 14.67 -6.31 13.25
C SER A 1157 15.19 -5.55 11.97
N SER A 1158 16.41 -4.98 11.97
CA SER A 1158 17.44 -4.87 10.84
C SER A 1158 18.81 -5.76 10.64
N ILE A 1159 18.84 -7.03 10.13
CA ILE A 1159 19.86 -8.13 9.98
C ILE A 1159 19.19 -9.31 9.23
N LEU A 1160 18.29 -9.02 8.29
CA LEU A 1160 17.91 -10.02 7.28
C LEU A 1160 18.28 -9.49 5.90
N GLY A 1161 19.55 -9.10 5.75
CA GLY A 1161 20.04 -8.53 4.50
C GLY A 1161 21.56 -8.33 4.41
N ARG A 1162 22.39 -9.06 5.17
CA ARG A 1162 23.85 -9.07 4.95
C ARG A 1162 24.31 -10.51 4.68
N PRO A 1163 25.05 -10.78 3.59
CA PRO A 1163 25.92 -11.95 3.52
C PRO A 1163 26.97 -11.86 4.63
N MET A 1164 27.30 -13.01 5.20
CA MET A 1164 28.07 -13.28 6.43
C MET A 1164 29.43 -12.56 6.56
N ALA A 1165 29.74 -12.11 7.80
CA ALA A 1165 31.09 -12.14 8.38
C ALA A 1165 31.16 -12.13 9.93
N ASN A 1166 30.06 -12.31 10.70
CA ASN A 1166 30.14 -12.27 12.17
C ASN A 1166 30.13 -13.69 12.78
N SER A 1167 31.22 -14.06 13.47
CA SER A 1167 31.44 -15.38 14.10
C SER A 1167 30.37 -15.81 15.12
N MET A 1168 29.61 -14.86 15.67
CA MET A 1168 28.57 -15.10 16.68
C MET A 1168 27.33 -15.80 16.12
N GLN A 1169 26.88 -15.38 14.94
CA GLN A 1169 25.70 -15.93 14.27
C GLN A 1169 25.92 -17.37 13.80
N ALA A 1170 27.06 -17.61 13.16
CA ALA A 1170 27.42 -18.92 12.63
C ALA A 1170 27.63 -19.95 13.76
N GLY A 1171 28.22 -19.53 14.89
CA GLY A 1171 28.37 -20.36 16.08
C GLY A 1171 27.02 -20.86 16.58
N ILE A 1172 26.17 -19.95 17.08
CA ILE A 1172 24.86 -20.26 17.70
C ILE A 1172 23.90 -20.97 16.73
N ALA A 1173 23.92 -20.63 15.44
CA ALA A 1173 23.13 -21.33 14.41
C ALA A 1173 23.53 -22.81 14.28
N LEU A 1174 24.84 -23.09 14.21
CA LEU A 1174 25.37 -24.45 14.21
C LEU A 1174 25.02 -25.19 15.50
N GLN A 1175 24.98 -24.48 16.64
CA GLN A 1175 24.61 -25.06 17.94
C GLN A 1175 23.11 -25.39 18.05
N LEU A 1176 22.22 -24.63 17.43
CA LEU A 1176 20.78 -24.91 17.47
C LEU A 1176 20.36 -25.97 16.44
N GLN A 1177 21.04 -25.98 15.29
CA GLN A 1177 20.92 -27.04 14.31
C GLN A 1177 21.43 -28.39 14.87
N SER A 1178 22.46 -28.34 15.73
CA SER A 1178 22.98 -29.54 16.38
C SER A 1178 21.91 -30.19 17.27
N ILE A 1179 21.12 -29.46 18.07
CA ILE A 1179 20.00 -30.00 18.90
C ILE A 1179 18.73 -30.34 18.10
N GLY A 1180 18.78 -30.31 16.76
CA GLY A 1180 17.66 -30.73 15.90
C GLY A 1180 16.47 -29.79 15.87
N ILE A 1181 16.70 -28.50 16.15
CA ILE A 1181 15.74 -27.44 15.89
C ILE A 1181 15.94 -27.06 14.40
N SER A 1182 14.90 -27.22 13.55
CA SER A 1182 15.05 -27.08 12.09
C SER A 1182 15.43 -25.66 11.68
N LEU A 1183 16.24 -25.50 10.63
CA LEU A 1183 16.70 -24.19 10.18
C LEU A 1183 15.56 -23.22 9.80
N ASP A 1184 14.34 -23.70 9.52
CA ASP A 1184 13.15 -22.86 9.26
C ASP A 1184 12.40 -22.44 10.53
N GLN A 1185 12.52 -23.23 11.60
CA GLN A 1185 12.01 -22.89 12.94
C GLN A 1185 13.01 -21.98 13.65
N VAL A 1186 14.30 -22.33 13.56
CA VAL A 1186 15.44 -21.53 13.97
C VAL A 1186 15.50 -20.25 13.15
N ASN A 1187 15.39 -20.19 11.81
CA ASN A 1187 15.38 -18.91 11.07
C ASN A 1187 14.29 -17.93 11.54
N ARG A 1188 13.18 -18.40 12.14
CA ARG A 1188 12.18 -17.51 12.73
C ARG A 1188 12.54 -17.03 14.15
N ASP A 1189 13.18 -17.88 14.96
CA ASP A 1189 13.57 -17.58 16.36
C ASP A 1189 15.05 -17.09 16.48
N LEU A 1190 15.80 -17.20 15.39
CA LEU A 1190 17.21 -16.88 15.20
C LEU A 1190 17.35 -15.64 14.31
N GLN A 1191 16.43 -15.36 13.38
CA GLN A 1191 16.17 -13.97 12.95
C GLN A 1191 15.57 -13.12 14.08
N ALA A 1192 15.28 -13.71 15.23
CA ALA A 1192 14.94 -12.99 16.45
C ALA A 1192 16.13 -12.80 17.41
N PHE A 1193 17.08 -13.74 17.41
CA PHE A 1193 18.21 -13.73 18.34
C PHE A 1193 19.54 -13.27 17.72
N LEU A 1194 19.81 -13.66 16.47
CA LEU A 1194 21.01 -13.27 15.73
C LEU A 1194 20.90 -11.92 15.06
N PHE A 1195 19.68 -11.45 15.00
CA PHE A 1195 19.28 -10.12 14.66
C PHE A 1195 19.77 -9.04 15.67
N THR A 1196 20.15 -9.50 16.85
CA THR A 1196 20.84 -8.70 17.84
C THR A 1196 22.37 -8.75 17.65
N LEU A 1197 22.89 -9.50 16.65
CA LEU A 1197 24.30 -9.92 16.60
C LEU A 1197 25.09 -9.84 15.28
N ALA A 1198 24.43 -9.60 14.13
CA ALA A 1198 25.13 -9.05 12.95
C ALA A 1198 25.11 -7.51 12.84
N ASN A 1199 25.08 -6.85 14.02
CA ASN A 1199 25.97 -5.74 14.30
C ASN A 1199 27.02 -6.19 15.37
N ASN A 1200 27.97 -7.09 15.12
CA ASN A 1200 29.38 -6.68 15.11
C ASN A 1200 30.31 -7.70 14.43
N LYS A 1201 30.72 -7.31 13.20
CA LYS A 1201 32.06 -7.43 12.59
C LYS A 1201 32.04 -7.62 11.06
N CYS A 1202 32.09 -6.50 10.33
CA CYS A 1202 33.40 -6.24 9.71
C CYS A 1202 34.30 -5.87 10.88
N THR A 1203 35.27 -6.68 11.27
CA THR A 1203 36.26 -7.36 10.42
C THR A 1203 35.91 -8.75 9.96
#